data_AF-L1N816-F1
#
_entry.id   AF-L1N816-F1
#
_cell.length_a   1.000
_cell.length_b   1.000
_cell.length_c   1.000
_cell.angle_alpha   90.00
_cell.angle_beta   90.00
_cell.angle_gamma   90.00
#
_symmetry.space_group_name_H-M   'P 1'
#
loop_
_entity.id
_entity.type
_entity.pdbx_description
1 polymer ?
#
loop_
_entity_poly.entity_id
_entity_poly.type
_entity_poly.pdbx_seq_one_letter_code
_entity_poly.pdbx_strand_id
1 'polypeptide(L)'
;MTDEQVLRYVMKEHEAGTSQSQIITKLMQRGVDIQQIRRVKKTYERVAKDKGLGQVSAGTTKEKANDRMRKNNGAEKEDHNSDFKIKATDKVSEKTVYDKTNPDFRQMQSELSDILPDSIIIRDERLEAELNKKKVFGRDIFNRKDLSFEPNMNIATPQNYRIGPGDAVIIDVYGASQKSEQLTVSPDGDITIEGFGPVQVSGLTVAQANARLRSTLGSRYSSSRVRLTVGQTRTIMVNVMGEVKAPGTYTLSAFASVFHALYMAGGINDLGTLRNIKVYRNNKLVTMVDIYDYILNGKLTGNIRLADNDVIVVGAYDCLVNITGKVKRPMYYEMKKNESVGTLIKYAGGFTGDAYKKSVRLIRKTGREFSVFSVDEFDMNTFHLADADSVSVDSILQRYSNMVEVKGAVFRPGMYQVGGNINSVRTLLEYAEGFTEEAFTAHAVMHRMRPDRTLEVIPVDVEGIMNGKVADIPLQKNDVLFIPTKAEMMQQQTITIHGEVVYPGIYKYAANETLEDLVLQAGGLKESASTVKVDVARRIINSKALTTDSVISRTYTFALKDGFVIDGQPGFTLQPFDEVYVRKSPGYNEQKNIEVRGQVMFAGTYTLVSKNERLTDAIKKAGGITDMAYVKGARLERRITPDERLRMETVLKLAKMQSGKKDSVDINSLDLGDTYYVGIELDKALEKPGGDADLVLREGDRIIVPEYNGTVKISGNVMYPNTVAYEKGKRPSWYIDQAGGFGNRAKKGSTYIIYMNGTVARVGHNAKIRPGCEIVVPTKPESNGKGLAQWLSIGTSVAGIATMIATIANLIK
;
A
#
# COMPACT_ATOMS: atom_id res chain seq x y z
N MET A 1 -6.90 -11.54 -0.33
CA MET A 1 -6.33 -11.98 -1.62
C MET A 1 -5.33 -13.12 -1.34
N THR A 2 -5.07 -14.03 -2.27
CA THR A 2 -3.94 -14.99 -2.16
C THR A 2 -2.62 -14.33 -2.55
N ASP A 3 -1.47 -14.87 -2.13
CA ASP A 3 -0.14 -14.31 -2.43
C ASP A 3 0.10 -14.20 -3.95
N GLU A 4 -0.36 -15.20 -4.71
CA GLU A 4 -0.29 -15.19 -6.18
C GLU A 4 -1.23 -14.14 -6.81
N GLN A 5 -2.41 -13.92 -6.22
CA GLN A 5 -3.32 -12.85 -6.65
C GLN A 5 -2.76 -11.47 -6.36
N VAL A 6 -2.04 -11.30 -5.24
CA VAL A 6 -1.34 -10.04 -4.90
C VAL A 6 -0.25 -9.76 -5.92
N LEU A 7 0.60 -10.74 -6.24
CA LEU A 7 1.65 -10.60 -7.25
C LEU A 7 1.09 -10.25 -8.63
N ARG A 8 0.07 -11.00 -9.09
CA ARG A 8 -0.59 -10.71 -10.38
C ARG A 8 -1.25 -9.34 -10.40
N TYR A 9 -1.81 -8.90 -9.28
CA TYR A 9 -2.42 -7.58 -9.15
C TYR A 9 -1.38 -6.46 -9.23
N VAL A 10 -0.27 -6.60 -8.52
CA VAL A 10 0.86 -5.65 -8.56
C VAL A 10 1.41 -5.54 -9.98
N MET A 11 1.66 -6.67 -10.65
CA MET A 11 2.15 -6.70 -12.03
C MET A 11 1.17 -6.07 -13.02
N LYS A 12 -0.13 -6.37 -12.88
CA LYS A 12 -1.19 -5.82 -13.76
C LYS A 12 -1.36 -4.31 -13.59
N GLU A 13 -1.41 -3.81 -12.37
CA GLU A 13 -1.56 -2.36 -12.11
C GLU A 13 -0.28 -1.59 -12.50
N HIS A 14 0.89 -2.23 -12.38
CA HIS A 14 2.16 -1.74 -12.89
C HIS A 14 2.16 -1.62 -14.42
N GLU A 15 1.75 -2.66 -15.15
CA GLU A 15 1.61 -2.61 -16.61
C GLU A 15 0.60 -1.53 -17.06
N ALA A 16 -0.40 -1.24 -16.23
CA ALA A 16 -1.36 -0.17 -16.44
C ALA A 16 -0.83 1.24 -16.07
N GLY A 17 0.41 1.39 -15.61
CA GLY A 17 1.04 2.68 -15.27
C GLY A 17 0.55 3.29 -13.95
N THR A 18 -0.03 2.49 -13.06
CA THR A 18 -0.53 2.96 -11.75
C THR A 18 0.66 3.24 -10.83
N SER A 19 0.65 4.38 -10.12
CA SER A 19 1.75 4.71 -9.21
C SER A 19 1.83 3.71 -8.04
N GLN A 20 3.03 3.41 -7.54
CA GLN A 20 3.22 2.48 -6.41
C GLN A 20 2.35 2.85 -5.20
N SER A 21 2.24 4.14 -4.90
CA SER A 21 1.38 4.64 -3.82
C SER A 21 -0.09 4.24 -3.99
N GLN A 22 -0.62 4.30 -5.21
CA GLN A 22 -1.98 3.89 -5.52
C GLN A 22 -2.15 2.38 -5.51
N ILE A 23 -1.14 1.61 -5.94
CA ILE A 23 -1.15 0.15 -5.86
C ILE A 23 -1.23 -0.30 -4.39
N ILE A 24 -0.44 0.30 -3.52
CA ILE A 24 -0.44 0.02 -2.07
C ILE A 24 -1.78 0.39 -1.45
N THR A 25 -2.32 1.58 -1.74
CA THR A 25 -3.66 1.97 -1.28
C THR A 25 -4.73 0.95 -1.70
N LYS A 26 -4.71 0.50 -2.95
CA LYS A 26 -5.68 -0.49 -3.45
C LYS A 26 -5.46 -1.88 -2.84
N LEU A 27 -4.22 -2.27 -2.53
CA LEU A 27 -3.90 -3.52 -1.84
C LEU A 27 -4.38 -3.51 -0.39
N MET A 28 -4.15 -2.42 0.34
CA MET A 28 -4.63 -2.25 1.72
C MET A 28 -6.15 -2.23 1.77
N GLN A 29 -6.83 -1.54 0.83
CA GLN A 29 -8.29 -1.57 0.68
C GLN A 29 -8.84 -2.98 0.43
N ARG A 30 -8.03 -3.88 -0.13
CA ARG A 30 -8.38 -5.28 -0.38
C ARG A 30 -7.93 -6.23 0.75
N GLY A 31 -7.56 -5.67 1.90
CA GLY A 31 -7.19 -6.41 3.11
C GLY A 31 -5.83 -7.09 3.03
N VAL A 32 -4.92 -6.63 2.16
CA VAL A 32 -3.55 -7.15 2.06
C VAL A 32 -2.70 -6.46 3.11
N ASP A 33 -2.03 -7.23 3.96
CA ASP A 33 -1.14 -6.74 5.01
C ASP A 33 0.35 -6.80 4.61
N ILE A 34 1.20 -6.18 5.44
CA ILE A 34 2.65 -6.11 5.20
C ILE A 34 3.31 -7.49 5.22
N GLN A 35 2.79 -8.42 6.01
CA GLN A 35 3.32 -9.79 6.12
C GLN A 35 3.06 -10.55 4.82
N GLN A 36 1.92 -10.31 4.19
CA GLN A 36 1.54 -10.88 2.91
C GLN A 36 2.43 -10.36 1.77
N ILE A 37 2.74 -9.05 1.75
CA ILE A 37 3.68 -8.49 0.76
C ILE A 37 5.09 -9.08 0.94
N ARG A 38 5.57 -9.24 2.18
CA ARG A 38 6.85 -9.90 2.47
C ARG A 38 6.91 -11.36 2.02
N ARG A 39 5.80 -12.11 2.16
CA ARG A 39 5.70 -13.49 1.64
C ARG A 39 5.73 -13.51 0.11
N VAL A 40 5.01 -12.59 -0.54
CA VAL A 40 5.00 -12.44 -1.99
C VAL A 40 6.39 -12.09 -2.51
N LYS A 41 7.09 -11.15 -1.87
CA LYS A 41 8.48 -10.78 -2.18
C LYS A 41 9.42 -11.98 -2.09
N LYS A 42 9.41 -12.72 -0.98
CA LYS A 42 10.24 -13.93 -0.82
C LYS A 42 9.95 -14.99 -1.88
N THR A 43 8.69 -15.10 -2.31
CA THR A 43 8.29 -16.02 -3.38
C THR A 43 8.80 -15.54 -4.73
N TYR A 44 8.70 -14.24 -5.02
CA TYR A 44 9.23 -13.61 -6.22
C TYR A 44 10.77 -13.71 -6.31
N GLU A 45 11.50 -13.38 -5.24
CA GLU A 45 12.96 -13.50 -5.17
C GLU A 45 13.44 -14.94 -5.40
N ARG A 46 12.70 -15.92 -4.88
CA ARG A 46 12.99 -17.36 -5.10
C ARG A 46 12.80 -17.74 -6.56
N VAL A 47 11.74 -17.27 -7.20
CA VAL A 47 11.45 -17.52 -8.63
C VAL A 47 12.43 -16.77 -9.55
N ALA A 48 12.84 -15.56 -9.18
CA ALA A 48 13.82 -14.75 -9.92
C ALA A 48 15.24 -15.36 -9.87
N LYS A 49 15.62 -15.97 -8.74
CA LYS A 49 16.91 -16.68 -8.60
C LYS A 49 16.98 -17.98 -9.40
N ASP A 50 15.87 -18.67 -9.59
CA ASP A 50 15.82 -19.94 -10.35
C ASP A 50 15.80 -19.75 -11.88
N LYS A 51 15.44 -18.56 -12.40
CA LYS A 51 15.22 -18.33 -13.85
C LYS A 51 16.11 -17.29 -14.52
N GLY A 52 16.99 -16.61 -13.79
CA GLY A 52 17.88 -15.58 -14.35
C GLY A 52 17.13 -14.29 -14.72
N LEU A 53 17.80 -13.14 -14.50
CA LEU A 53 17.24 -11.78 -14.56
C LEU A 53 16.71 -11.31 -15.93
N GLY A 54 16.70 -12.17 -16.95
CA GLY A 54 16.30 -11.82 -18.33
C GLY A 54 14.97 -12.41 -18.82
N GLN A 55 14.28 -13.26 -18.04
CA GLN A 55 13.07 -13.95 -18.50
C GLN A 55 11.94 -13.95 -17.46
N VAL A 56 11.57 -12.76 -17.00
CA VAL A 56 10.22 -12.51 -16.47
C VAL A 56 9.65 -11.25 -17.13
N SER A 57 9.79 -11.17 -18.45
CA SER A 57 9.00 -10.27 -19.29
C SER A 57 7.90 -11.08 -19.95
N ALA A 58 6.69 -10.54 -19.92
CA ALA A 58 5.45 -11.11 -20.45
C ALA A 58 5.68 -11.96 -21.71
N GLY A 59 5.51 -13.27 -21.56
CA GLY A 59 5.73 -14.26 -22.61
C GLY A 59 4.64 -15.32 -22.61
N THR A 60 3.55 -14.99 -23.29
CA THR A 60 2.72 -15.89 -24.11
C THR A 60 2.66 -17.36 -23.68
N THR A 61 1.58 -17.75 -22.99
CA THR A 61 1.08 -19.12 -23.05
C THR A 61 -0.42 -19.06 -23.31
N LYS A 62 -0.78 -19.32 -24.58
CA LYS A 62 -2.15 -19.60 -24.98
C LYS A 62 -2.53 -20.96 -24.37
N GLU A 63 -3.38 -20.96 -23.35
CA GLU A 63 -4.25 -22.10 -23.10
C GLU A 63 -5.71 -21.63 -22.98
N LYS A 64 -6.53 -22.26 -23.82
CA LYS A 64 -7.96 -22.08 -23.94
C LYS A 64 -8.65 -22.65 -22.70
N ALA A 65 -9.49 -21.86 -22.04
CA ALA A 65 -10.67 -22.39 -21.37
C ALA A 65 -11.77 -21.33 -21.41
N ASN A 66 -12.83 -21.65 -22.16
CA ASN A 66 -14.10 -20.96 -22.12
C ASN A 66 -14.69 -21.13 -20.70
N ASP A 67 -15.16 -20.05 -20.08
CA ASP A 67 -16.54 -20.08 -19.61
C ASP A 67 -17.17 -18.69 -19.55
N ARG A 68 -18.48 -18.70 -19.79
CA ARG A 68 -19.35 -17.61 -20.20
C ARG A 68 -19.98 -16.91 -18.99
N MET A 69 -20.66 -15.80 -19.30
CA MET A 69 -21.76 -15.15 -18.55
C MET A 69 -21.38 -14.24 -17.38
N ARG A 70 -22.01 -13.08 -17.15
CA ARG A 70 -23.02 -12.28 -17.86
C ARG A 70 -23.09 -10.96 -17.06
N LYS A 71 -23.09 -9.80 -17.74
CA LYS A 71 -23.40 -8.51 -17.11
C LYS A 71 -24.86 -8.53 -16.67
N ASN A 72 -25.16 -8.06 -15.47
CA ASN A 72 -26.51 -7.61 -15.15
C ASN A 72 -26.48 -6.26 -14.43
N ASN A 73 -27.24 -5.32 -15.00
CA ASN A 73 -27.69 -4.10 -14.35
C ASN A 73 -28.89 -4.46 -13.46
N GLY A 74 -28.95 -3.92 -12.25
CA GLY A 74 -30.13 -4.04 -11.40
C GLY A 74 -30.16 -2.88 -10.42
N ALA A 75 -31.17 -2.04 -10.56
CA ALA A 75 -31.49 -0.92 -9.68
C ALA A 75 -31.86 -1.42 -8.27
N GLU A 76 -31.37 -0.74 -7.24
CA GLU A 76 -31.76 -0.99 -5.85
C GLU A 76 -33.08 -0.30 -5.53
N LYS A 77 -33.98 -1.07 -4.90
CA LYS A 77 -35.24 -0.65 -4.31
C LYS A 77 -35.12 -0.81 -2.80
N GLU A 78 -35.54 0.20 -2.07
CA GLU A 78 -35.64 0.21 -0.61
C GLU A 78 -36.67 -0.82 -0.11
N ASP A 79 -36.38 -1.44 1.04
CA ASP A 79 -37.40 -1.92 1.97
C ASP A 79 -36.89 -1.84 3.42
N HIS A 80 -37.78 -1.39 4.30
CA HIS A 80 -37.61 -1.24 5.74
C HIS A 80 -37.81 -2.60 6.47
N ASN A 81 -36.97 -2.93 7.45
CA ASN A 81 -37.25 -2.76 8.89
C ASN A 81 -36.42 -3.71 9.80
N SER A 82 -36.14 -3.17 10.99
CA SER A 82 -35.82 -3.79 12.29
C SER A 82 -34.62 -4.74 12.42
N ASP A 83 -33.62 -4.31 13.21
CA ASP A 83 -32.88 -5.23 14.09
C ASP A 83 -32.26 -4.50 15.30
N PHE A 84 -32.75 -4.87 16.49
CA PHE A 84 -32.06 -4.71 17.76
C PHE A 84 -30.94 -5.75 17.83
N LYS A 85 -29.69 -5.36 17.57
CA LYS A 85 -28.51 -6.16 17.91
C LYS A 85 -27.32 -5.25 18.19
N ILE A 86 -26.84 -5.27 19.43
CA ILE A 86 -25.55 -4.65 19.75
C ILE A 86 -24.47 -5.68 19.52
N LYS A 87 -23.72 -5.50 18.44
CA LYS A 87 -22.35 -5.97 18.34
C LYS A 87 -21.44 -4.85 18.79
N ALA A 88 -20.73 -5.08 19.89
CA ALA A 88 -19.48 -4.42 20.18
C ALA A 88 -18.46 -4.79 19.09
N THR A 89 -18.20 -3.87 18.19
CA THR A 89 -16.87 -3.45 17.72
C THR A 89 -17.10 -2.43 16.62
N ASP A 90 -16.57 -1.22 16.85
CA ASP A 90 -16.59 -0.11 15.92
C ASP A 90 -16.20 -0.55 14.50
N LYS A 91 -17.20 -0.68 13.64
CA LYS A 91 -17.04 -0.39 12.22
C LYS A 91 -17.72 0.94 11.98
N VAL A 92 -17.04 2.00 12.41
CA VAL A 92 -17.09 3.26 11.69
C VAL A 92 -16.77 2.90 10.24
N SER A 93 -17.66 3.22 9.32
CA SER A 93 -17.36 3.22 7.89
C SER A 93 -16.38 4.35 7.62
N GLU A 94 -15.14 4.19 8.08
CA GLU A 94 -14.04 5.01 7.62
C GLU A 94 -13.82 4.67 6.15
N LYS A 95 -14.13 5.62 5.28
CA LYS A 95 -13.29 5.80 4.09
C LYS A 95 -11.88 6.07 4.62
N THR A 96 -11.10 5.01 4.82
CA THR A 96 -9.69 5.13 5.21
C THR A 96 -8.97 5.77 4.03
N VAL A 97 -8.76 7.08 4.10
CA VAL A 97 -7.78 7.77 3.25
C VAL A 97 -6.42 7.36 3.82
N TYR A 98 -5.77 6.42 3.16
CA TYR A 98 -4.43 5.98 3.56
C TYR A 98 -3.45 7.16 3.39
N ASP A 99 -3.06 7.79 4.49
CA ASP A 99 -2.03 8.83 4.50
C ASP A 99 -0.65 8.21 4.23
N LYS A 100 0.13 8.85 3.35
CA LYS A 100 1.50 8.47 2.98
C LYS A 100 2.49 8.55 4.16
N THR A 101 2.07 9.10 5.29
CA THR A 101 2.85 9.16 6.53
C THR A 101 2.70 7.90 7.41
N ASN A 102 1.74 7.01 7.12
CA ASN A 102 1.51 5.80 7.91
C ASN A 102 2.74 4.85 7.88
N PRO A 103 3.23 4.37 9.05
CA PRO A 103 4.37 3.45 9.13
C PRO A 103 4.21 2.18 8.28
N ASP A 104 3.02 1.58 8.29
CA ASP A 104 2.73 0.37 7.51
C ASP A 104 2.73 0.65 6.02
N PHE A 105 2.25 1.83 5.60
CA PHE A 105 2.28 2.28 4.21
C PHE A 105 3.72 2.45 3.71
N ARG A 106 4.60 3.09 4.50
CA ARG A 106 6.02 3.27 4.16
C ARG A 106 6.78 1.94 4.13
N GLN A 107 6.47 1.03 5.04
CA GLN A 107 7.05 -0.31 5.01
C GLN A 107 6.57 -1.11 3.80
N MET A 108 5.28 -1.04 3.46
CA MET A 108 4.76 -1.67 2.25
C MET A 108 5.42 -1.12 0.99
N GLN A 109 5.69 0.20 0.96
CA GLN A 109 6.38 0.85 -0.15
C GLN A 109 7.80 0.31 -0.34
N SER A 110 8.56 0.16 0.74
CA SER A 110 9.90 -0.42 0.70
C SER A 110 9.93 -1.91 0.36
N GLU A 111 8.89 -2.68 0.68
CA GLU A 111 8.83 -4.09 0.31
C GLU A 111 8.36 -4.30 -1.14
N LEU A 112 7.52 -3.39 -1.66
CA LEU A 112 7.01 -3.46 -3.03
C LEU A 112 8.04 -3.00 -4.06
N SER A 113 8.96 -2.09 -3.68
CA SER A 113 10.05 -1.61 -4.55
C SER A 113 10.95 -2.74 -5.06
N ASP A 114 11.12 -3.79 -4.25
CA ASP A 114 12.04 -4.90 -4.54
C ASP A 114 11.39 -6.00 -5.40
N ILE A 115 10.08 -5.90 -5.68
CA ILE A 115 9.31 -6.88 -6.47
C ILE A 115 9.21 -6.45 -7.95
N LEU A 116 9.55 -5.19 -8.26
CA LEU A 116 9.40 -4.61 -9.59
C LEU A 116 10.74 -4.61 -10.36
N PRO A 117 10.75 -4.88 -11.69
CA PRO A 117 12.00 -5.08 -12.45
C PRO A 117 12.87 -3.81 -12.59
N ASP A 118 14.20 -4.02 -12.67
CA ASP A 118 15.33 -3.06 -12.72
C ASP A 118 15.15 -1.80 -13.61
N SER A 119 14.21 -1.83 -14.56
CA SER A 119 13.78 -0.65 -15.32
C SER A 119 13.26 0.53 -14.48
N ILE A 120 13.00 0.32 -13.18
CA ILE A 120 12.57 1.35 -12.24
C ILE A 120 13.74 2.09 -11.58
N ILE A 121 14.93 1.50 -11.42
CA ILE A 121 16.08 2.23 -10.85
C ILE A 121 16.38 3.48 -11.70
N ILE A 122 16.29 3.36 -13.02
CA ILE A 122 16.52 4.46 -13.98
C ILE A 122 15.34 5.45 -14.03
N ARG A 123 14.13 5.02 -13.64
CA ARG A 123 12.90 5.84 -13.68
C ARG A 123 12.66 6.59 -12.37
N ASP A 124 12.95 5.98 -11.23
CA ASP A 124 12.93 6.62 -9.92
C ASP A 124 14.11 7.60 -9.78
N GLU A 125 15.30 7.31 -10.30
CA GLU A 125 16.38 8.32 -10.39
C GLU A 125 15.97 9.53 -11.23
N ARG A 126 15.23 9.33 -12.34
CA ARG A 126 14.69 10.43 -13.15
C ARG A 126 13.55 11.18 -12.46
N LEU A 127 12.68 10.48 -11.73
CA LEU A 127 11.57 11.08 -10.99
C LEU A 127 12.06 11.84 -9.75
N GLU A 128 13.04 11.30 -9.02
CA GLU A 128 13.74 11.98 -7.93
C GLU A 128 14.60 13.14 -8.46
N ALA A 129 15.23 13.02 -9.62
CA ALA A 129 15.90 14.13 -10.28
C ALA A 129 14.91 15.22 -10.73
N GLU A 130 13.69 14.88 -11.15
CA GLU A 130 12.62 15.85 -11.45
C GLU A 130 12.02 16.49 -10.18
N LEU A 131 11.85 15.73 -9.10
CA LEU A 131 11.37 16.23 -7.80
C LEU A 131 12.42 17.11 -7.09
N ASN A 132 13.72 16.84 -7.28
CA ASN A 132 14.83 17.64 -6.76
C ASN A 132 15.25 18.79 -7.68
N LYS A 133 14.65 18.93 -8.87
CA LYS A 133 14.99 20.04 -9.76
C LYS A 133 14.40 21.34 -9.21
N LYS A 134 15.27 22.30 -8.88
CA LYS A 134 14.87 23.64 -8.41
C LYS A 134 14.00 24.31 -9.48
N LYS A 135 12.67 24.26 -9.29
CA LYS A 135 11.75 24.89 -10.22
C LYS A 135 11.80 26.40 -10.03
N VAL A 136 12.36 27.10 -11.01
CA VAL A 136 12.49 28.56 -11.00
C VAL A 136 11.38 29.18 -11.84
N PHE A 137 10.74 30.21 -11.30
CA PHE A 137 9.62 30.88 -11.95
C PHE A 137 10.04 31.49 -13.29
N GLY A 138 9.24 31.25 -14.33
CA GLY A 138 9.44 31.82 -15.66
C GLY A 138 10.47 31.13 -16.56
N ARG A 139 11.31 30.20 -16.06
CA ARG A 139 12.33 29.52 -16.90
C ARG A 139 11.75 28.67 -18.02
N ASP A 140 10.55 28.15 -17.81
CA ASP A 140 9.89 27.27 -18.77
C ASP A 140 9.03 28.02 -19.80
N ILE A 141 9.03 29.36 -19.78
CA ILE A 141 8.12 30.15 -20.64
C ILE A 141 8.34 29.86 -22.14
N PHE A 142 9.60 29.71 -22.57
CA PHE A 142 9.97 29.53 -23.97
C PHE A 142 10.13 28.06 -24.39
N ASN A 143 9.91 27.11 -23.49
CA ASN A 143 10.17 25.68 -23.76
C ASN A 143 8.94 24.80 -23.48
N ARG A 144 7.80 25.42 -23.17
CA ARG A 144 6.54 24.76 -22.89
C ARG A 144 5.85 24.33 -24.19
N LYS A 145 5.41 23.06 -24.25
CA LYS A 145 4.77 22.48 -25.45
C LYS A 145 3.44 23.17 -25.83
N ASP A 146 2.79 23.79 -24.86
CA ASP A 146 1.51 24.49 -24.96
C ASP A 146 1.65 25.99 -25.29
N LEU A 147 2.88 26.53 -25.30
CA LEU A 147 3.17 27.93 -25.60
C LEU A 147 4.05 28.03 -26.85
N SER A 148 3.52 28.64 -27.91
CA SER A 148 4.30 28.98 -29.11
C SER A 148 4.58 30.48 -29.14
N PHE A 149 5.84 30.83 -29.34
CA PHE A 149 6.30 32.18 -29.64
C PHE A 149 6.83 32.24 -31.07
N GLU A 150 6.25 31.46 -31.99
CA GLU A 150 6.62 31.50 -33.40
C GLU A 150 6.20 32.85 -34.03
N PRO A 151 7.06 33.44 -34.90
CA PRO A 151 6.70 34.67 -35.58
C PRO A 151 5.50 34.44 -36.49
N ASN A 152 4.48 35.29 -36.41
CA ASN A 152 3.37 35.22 -37.35
C ASN A 152 3.87 35.68 -38.75
N MET A 153 3.98 34.72 -39.67
CA MET A 153 4.44 34.96 -41.05
C MET A 153 3.39 35.66 -41.92
N ASN A 154 2.14 35.78 -41.46
CA ASN A 154 1.00 36.31 -42.20
C ASN A 154 0.45 37.61 -41.58
N ILE A 155 1.33 38.50 -41.12
CA ILE A 155 0.91 39.82 -40.64
C ILE A 155 0.71 40.77 -41.84
N ALA A 156 -0.38 41.52 -41.85
CA ALA A 156 -0.59 42.59 -42.82
C ALA A 156 0.60 43.57 -42.79
N THR A 157 1.26 43.77 -43.93
CA THR A 157 2.52 44.50 -43.98
C THR A 157 2.36 45.91 -43.37
N PRO A 158 3.08 46.24 -42.30
CA PRO A 158 3.04 47.58 -41.74
C PRO A 158 3.48 48.62 -42.77
N GLN A 159 2.78 49.74 -42.91
CA GLN A 159 3.15 50.76 -43.90
C GLN A 159 4.55 51.38 -43.67
N ASN A 160 5.07 51.26 -42.44
CA ASN A 160 6.40 51.69 -42.05
C ASN A 160 7.47 50.59 -42.18
N TYR A 161 7.13 49.38 -42.64
CA TYR A 161 8.12 48.35 -42.96
C TYR A 161 9.03 48.86 -44.07
N ARG A 162 10.34 48.72 -43.88
CA ARG A 162 11.34 49.11 -44.86
C ARG A 162 11.68 47.90 -45.71
N ILE A 163 11.40 48.02 -47.01
CA ILE A 163 11.69 46.98 -47.98
C ILE A 163 13.21 46.85 -48.12
N GLY A 164 13.70 45.62 -48.19
CA GLY A 164 15.11 45.31 -48.42
C GLY A 164 15.30 44.14 -49.37
N PRO A 165 16.57 43.86 -49.75
CA PRO A 165 16.89 42.73 -50.60
C PRO A 165 16.34 41.41 -50.06
N GLY A 166 15.81 40.58 -50.95
CA GLY A 166 15.21 39.29 -50.61
C GLY A 166 13.74 39.35 -50.18
N ASP A 167 13.14 40.54 -49.99
CA ASP A 167 11.70 40.64 -49.80
C ASP A 167 10.96 40.25 -51.09
N ALA A 168 9.88 39.48 -50.96
CA ALA A 168 8.92 39.27 -52.03
C ALA A 168 7.84 40.35 -51.94
N VAL A 169 7.70 41.16 -52.99
CA VAL A 169 6.65 42.17 -53.12
C VAL A 169 5.62 41.71 -54.13
N ILE A 170 4.35 41.98 -53.84
CA ILE A 170 3.23 41.71 -54.73
C ILE A 170 2.72 43.06 -55.21
N ILE A 171 2.70 43.25 -56.52
CA ILE A 171 2.18 44.44 -57.17
C ILE A 171 0.82 44.09 -57.76
N ASP A 172 -0.23 44.67 -57.18
CA ASP A 172 -1.60 44.56 -57.68
C ASP A 172 -1.96 45.83 -58.45
N VAL A 173 -2.29 45.64 -59.74
CA VAL A 173 -2.97 46.63 -60.58
C VAL A 173 -4.42 46.17 -60.74
N TYR A 174 -5.36 47.02 -60.33
CA TYR A 174 -6.80 46.69 -60.37
C TYR A 174 -7.65 47.91 -60.75
N GLY A 175 -8.78 47.68 -61.42
CA GLY A 175 -9.63 48.73 -61.99
C GLY A 175 -9.90 48.46 -63.47
N ALA A 176 -9.57 49.42 -64.33
CA ALA A 176 -9.68 49.28 -65.79
C ALA A 176 -8.69 48.24 -66.37
N SER A 177 -7.59 47.98 -65.67
CA SER A 177 -6.64 46.92 -65.97
C SER A 177 -6.46 46.03 -64.74
N GLN A 178 -6.24 44.74 -64.98
CA GLN A 178 -6.03 43.73 -63.94
C GLN A 178 -4.71 43.01 -64.20
N LYS A 179 -3.74 43.19 -63.31
CA LYS A 179 -2.44 42.50 -63.34
C LYS A 179 -1.95 42.33 -61.90
N SER A 180 -1.54 41.13 -61.51
CA SER A 180 -0.88 40.90 -60.23
C SER A 180 0.44 40.18 -60.50
N GLU A 181 1.53 40.75 -60.04
CA GLU A 181 2.88 40.19 -60.20
C GLU A 181 3.58 40.10 -58.86
N GLN A 182 4.19 38.94 -58.60
CA GLN A 182 5.08 38.75 -57.46
C GLN A 182 6.53 38.89 -57.92
N LEU A 183 7.23 39.87 -57.36
CA LEU A 183 8.62 40.17 -57.67
C LEU A 183 9.47 40.06 -56.40
N THR A 184 10.70 39.61 -56.54
CA THR A 184 11.68 39.61 -55.44
C THR A 184 12.61 40.80 -55.58
N VAL A 185 12.86 41.49 -54.47
CA VAL A 185 13.81 42.61 -54.44
C VAL A 185 15.22 42.07 -54.63
N SER A 186 15.90 42.55 -55.67
CA SER A 186 17.27 42.16 -56.01
C SER A 186 18.26 42.56 -54.90
N PRO A 187 19.49 41.99 -54.89
CA PRO A 187 20.60 42.50 -54.05
C PRO A 187 20.92 43.97 -54.27
N ASP A 188 20.74 44.48 -55.50
CA ASP A 188 20.94 45.90 -55.86
C ASP A 188 19.79 46.80 -55.36
N GLY A 189 18.70 46.19 -54.89
CA GLY A 189 17.61 46.85 -54.19
C GLY A 189 16.46 47.33 -55.09
N ASP A 190 16.42 46.87 -56.32
CA ASP A 190 15.38 47.15 -57.29
C ASP A 190 14.44 45.94 -57.52
N ILE A 191 13.29 46.22 -58.11
CA ILE A 191 12.37 45.23 -58.66
C ILE A 191 12.19 45.49 -60.14
N THR A 192 12.35 44.47 -60.96
CA THR A 192 12.19 44.60 -62.41
C THR A 192 10.74 44.34 -62.79
N ILE A 193 10.04 45.38 -63.25
CA ILE A 193 8.64 45.29 -63.66
C ILE A 193 8.58 45.15 -65.18
N GLU A 194 7.85 44.14 -65.66
CA GLU A 194 7.72 43.87 -67.09
C GLU A 194 7.16 45.09 -67.83
N GLY A 195 7.90 45.57 -68.84
CA GLY A 195 7.51 46.73 -69.67
C GLY A 195 7.80 48.11 -69.06
N PHE A 196 8.39 48.19 -67.86
CA PHE A 196 8.79 49.44 -67.19
C PHE A 196 10.25 49.46 -66.70
N GLY A 197 10.90 48.29 -66.62
CA GLY A 197 12.30 48.18 -66.20
C GLY A 197 12.48 48.17 -64.67
N PRO A 198 13.72 48.38 -64.19
CA PRO A 198 14.05 48.31 -62.77
C PRO A 198 13.54 49.52 -61.98
N VAL A 199 12.91 49.27 -60.84
CA VAL A 199 12.39 50.29 -59.92
C VAL A 199 13.03 50.12 -58.54
N GLN A 200 13.75 51.13 -58.08
CA GLN A 200 14.38 51.11 -56.75
C GLN A 200 13.33 51.11 -55.63
N VAL A 201 13.36 50.08 -54.78
CA VAL A 201 12.42 49.93 -53.65
C VAL A 201 13.12 49.68 -52.31
N SER A 202 14.39 49.24 -52.32
CA SER A 202 15.18 49.02 -51.11
C SER A 202 15.39 50.32 -50.31
N GLY A 203 15.25 50.21 -48.98
CA GLY A 203 15.36 51.32 -48.03
C GLY A 203 14.08 52.16 -47.90
N LEU A 204 13.16 52.08 -48.86
CA LEU A 204 11.86 52.74 -48.81
C LEU A 204 10.91 52.02 -47.87
N THR A 205 10.06 52.79 -47.19
CA THR A 205 8.90 52.20 -46.51
C THR A 205 7.87 51.71 -47.53
N VAL A 206 6.99 50.78 -47.15
CA VAL A 206 5.89 50.33 -48.03
C VAL A 206 5.05 51.50 -48.54
N ALA A 207 4.82 52.53 -47.70
CA ALA A 207 4.13 53.76 -48.14
C ALA A 207 4.92 54.53 -49.20
N GLN A 208 6.23 54.68 -49.01
CA GLN A 208 7.12 55.35 -49.97
C GLN A 208 7.25 54.56 -51.28
N ALA A 209 7.36 53.24 -51.19
CA ALA A 209 7.42 52.34 -52.34
C ALA A 209 6.12 52.39 -53.16
N ASN A 210 4.95 52.45 -52.50
CA ASN A 210 3.66 52.66 -53.17
C ASN A 210 3.60 54.00 -53.92
N ALA A 211 4.11 55.08 -53.32
CA ALA A 211 4.18 56.38 -53.98
C ALA A 211 5.12 56.35 -55.20
N ARG A 212 6.28 55.69 -55.07
CA ARG A 212 7.26 55.50 -56.15
C ARG A 212 6.72 54.63 -57.30
N LEU A 213 5.98 53.58 -56.97
CA LEU A 213 5.31 52.75 -57.98
C LEU A 213 4.27 53.58 -58.73
N ARG A 214 3.47 54.37 -58.01
CA ARG A 214 2.44 55.21 -58.61
C ARG A 214 3.01 56.27 -59.55
N SER A 215 4.16 56.87 -59.22
CA SER A 215 4.83 57.81 -60.14
C SER A 215 5.39 57.13 -61.38
N THR A 216 5.83 55.88 -61.28
CA THR A 216 6.48 55.14 -62.37
C THR A 216 5.46 54.49 -63.31
N LEU A 217 4.41 53.89 -62.74
CA LEU A 217 3.39 53.12 -63.45
C LEU A 217 2.16 53.96 -63.81
N GLY A 218 1.96 55.10 -63.13
CA GLY A 218 0.71 55.88 -63.20
C GLY A 218 0.39 56.48 -64.56
N SER A 219 1.39 56.74 -65.42
CA SER A 219 1.15 57.26 -66.78
C SER A 219 0.49 56.21 -67.69
N ARG A 220 0.91 54.94 -67.60
CA ARG A 220 0.34 53.84 -68.39
C ARG A 220 -0.92 53.23 -67.76
N TYR A 221 -1.06 53.31 -66.44
CA TYR A 221 -2.21 52.79 -65.69
C TYR A 221 -3.09 53.90 -65.08
N SER A 222 -3.29 55.01 -65.79
CA SER A 222 -3.97 56.22 -65.26
C SER A 222 -5.40 55.98 -64.78
N SER A 223 -6.12 55.03 -65.36
CA SER A 223 -7.48 54.59 -64.98
C SER A 223 -7.53 53.39 -64.04
N SER A 224 -6.37 52.93 -63.55
CA SER A 224 -6.25 51.80 -62.61
C SER A 224 -5.57 52.21 -61.31
N ARG A 225 -5.81 51.44 -60.25
CA ARG A 225 -5.12 51.60 -58.97
C ARG A 225 -3.95 50.62 -58.93
N VAL A 226 -2.82 51.10 -58.43
CA VAL A 226 -1.60 50.32 -58.23
C VAL A 226 -1.33 50.24 -56.74
N ARG A 227 -1.12 49.03 -56.22
CA ARG A 227 -0.79 48.79 -54.82
C ARG A 227 0.32 47.75 -54.72
N LEU A 228 1.35 48.08 -53.96
CA LEU A 228 2.41 47.17 -53.53
C LEU A 228 2.12 46.71 -52.10
N THR A 229 2.12 45.40 -51.91
CA THR A 229 2.14 44.72 -50.61
C THR A 229 3.40 43.88 -50.50
N VAL A 230 3.84 43.57 -49.28
CA VAL A 230 4.96 42.63 -49.08
C VAL A 230 4.36 41.27 -48.78
N GLY A 231 4.71 40.27 -49.58
CA GLY A 231 4.40 38.87 -49.34
C GLY A 231 5.36 38.30 -48.30
N GLN A 232 6.27 37.42 -48.73
CA GLN A 232 7.31 36.89 -47.85
C GLN A 232 8.35 37.96 -47.50
N THR A 233 8.57 38.18 -46.20
CA THR A 233 9.65 39.04 -45.73
C THR A 233 10.99 38.32 -45.77
N ARG A 234 12.05 39.11 -45.95
CA ARG A 234 13.42 38.64 -45.84
C ARG A 234 13.70 38.05 -44.46
N THR A 235 14.66 37.15 -44.45
CA THR A 235 15.22 36.60 -43.22
C THR A 235 16.36 37.49 -42.71
N ILE A 236 16.56 37.48 -41.39
CA ILE A 236 17.67 38.10 -40.71
C ILE A 236 18.44 37.02 -39.96
N MET A 237 19.76 37.18 -39.85
CA MET A 237 20.59 36.31 -39.02
C MET A 237 20.90 37.03 -37.71
N VAL A 238 20.60 36.38 -36.59
CA VAL A 238 20.89 36.91 -35.25
C VAL A 238 21.71 35.90 -34.46
N ASN A 239 22.55 36.38 -33.55
CA ASN A 239 23.37 35.52 -32.70
C ASN A 239 22.80 35.50 -31.29
N VAL A 240 22.47 34.32 -30.77
CA VAL A 240 22.06 34.13 -29.38
C VAL A 240 23.19 33.44 -28.63
N MET A 241 23.72 34.11 -27.61
CA MET A 241 24.92 33.68 -26.88
C MET A 241 24.69 33.67 -25.37
N GLY A 242 25.53 32.92 -24.65
CA GLY A 242 25.53 32.83 -23.20
C GLY A 242 24.63 31.72 -22.67
N GLU A 243 23.97 31.98 -21.54
CA GLU A 243 23.23 31.01 -20.72
C GLU A 243 21.83 30.66 -21.27
N VAL A 244 21.81 30.20 -22.53
CA VAL A 244 20.63 29.65 -23.22
C VAL A 244 20.76 28.14 -23.39
N LYS A 245 19.67 27.45 -23.73
CA LYS A 245 19.72 26.00 -23.97
C LYS A 245 20.55 25.63 -25.21
N ALA A 246 20.37 26.39 -26.29
CA ALA A 246 21.11 26.20 -27.53
C ALA A 246 21.70 27.55 -28.00
N PRO A 247 22.95 27.89 -27.62
CA PRO A 247 23.61 29.07 -28.16
C PRO A 247 23.99 28.86 -29.63
N GLY A 248 23.87 29.90 -30.46
CA GLY A 248 24.17 29.81 -31.88
C GLY A 248 23.57 30.95 -32.71
N THR A 249 23.75 30.84 -34.03
CA THR A 249 23.18 31.76 -35.02
C THR A 249 21.82 31.23 -35.48
N TYR A 250 20.81 32.10 -35.50
CA TYR A 250 19.44 31.78 -35.86
C TYR A 250 18.98 32.64 -37.03
N THR A 251 18.39 31.98 -38.03
CA THR A 251 17.72 32.63 -39.15
C THR A 251 16.25 32.87 -38.80
N LEU A 252 15.85 34.13 -38.69
CA LEU A 252 14.51 34.54 -38.26
C LEU A 252 13.86 35.44 -39.30
N SER A 253 12.54 35.63 -39.23
CA SER A 253 11.85 36.66 -40.04
C SER A 253 12.31 38.06 -39.63
N ALA A 254 12.31 39.02 -40.56
CA ALA A 254 12.56 40.44 -40.29
C ALA A 254 11.61 41.08 -39.24
N PHE A 255 10.49 40.43 -38.90
CA PHE A 255 9.59 40.88 -37.82
C PHE A 255 9.87 40.24 -36.46
N ALA A 256 10.84 39.32 -36.38
CA ALA A 256 11.18 38.64 -35.15
C ALA A 256 11.67 39.62 -34.08
N SER A 257 11.37 39.26 -32.83
CA SER A 257 11.78 39.99 -31.64
C SER A 257 12.69 39.14 -30.77
N VAL A 258 13.22 39.72 -29.70
CA VAL A 258 14.08 39.01 -28.74
C VAL A 258 13.44 37.71 -28.24
N PHE A 259 12.14 37.74 -27.93
CA PHE A 259 11.41 36.56 -27.46
C PHE A 259 11.37 35.42 -28.49
N HIS A 260 11.24 35.75 -29.78
CA HIS A 260 11.27 34.76 -30.85
C HIS A 260 12.65 34.10 -30.94
N ALA A 261 13.72 34.89 -30.82
CA ALA A 261 15.08 34.36 -30.82
C ALA A 261 15.34 33.46 -29.60
N LEU A 262 14.89 33.85 -28.40
CA LEU A 262 15.00 33.02 -27.19
C LEU A 262 14.18 31.74 -27.28
N TYR A 263 12.99 31.80 -27.88
CA TYR A 263 12.16 30.62 -28.17
C TYR A 263 12.87 29.64 -29.10
N MET A 264 13.42 30.14 -30.21
CA MET A 264 14.20 29.32 -31.15
C MET A 264 15.46 28.73 -30.50
N ALA A 265 16.06 29.44 -29.53
CA ALA A 265 17.18 28.94 -28.73
C ALA A 265 16.79 27.93 -27.63
N GLY A 266 15.50 27.54 -27.54
CA GLY A 266 14.98 26.60 -26.54
C GLY A 266 14.78 27.21 -25.15
N GLY A 267 14.80 28.53 -25.05
CA GLY A 267 14.76 29.29 -23.81
C GLY A 267 16.12 29.39 -23.11
N ILE A 268 16.08 29.86 -21.86
CA ILE A 268 17.27 29.96 -21.02
C ILE A 268 17.59 28.63 -20.31
N ASN A 269 18.86 28.44 -19.92
CA ASN A 269 19.28 27.27 -19.13
C ASN A 269 19.14 27.52 -17.61
N ASP A 270 19.65 26.61 -16.77
CA ASP A 270 19.54 26.69 -15.30
C ASP A 270 20.44 27.77 -14.65
N LEU A 271 21.38 28.35 -15.39
CA LEU A 271 22.24 29.46 -14.95
C LEU A 271 21.78 30.80 -15.52
N GLY A 272 20.98 30.82 -16.58
CA GLY A 272 20.58 32.03 -17.27
C GLY A 272 19.70 32.98 -16.45
N THR A 273 19.91 34.28 -16.66
CA THR A 273 19.06 35.36 -16.17
C THR A 273 17.80 35.53 -17.01
N LEU A 274 16.66 35.73 -16.35
CA LEU A 274 15.40 36.17 -16.95
C LEU A 274 15.23 37.69 -16.90
N ARG A 275 16.09 38.39 -16.18
CA ARG A 275 15.88 39.78 -15.74
C ARG A 275 16.80 40.78 -16.44
N ASN A 276 17.95 40.32 -16.93
CA ASN A 276 19.02 41.16 -17.47
C ASN A 276 19.58 40.61 -18.80
N ILE A 277 18.69 40.36 -19.77
CA ILE A 277 19.08 39.89 -21.10
C ILE A 277 19.45 41.09 -21.97
N LYS A 278 20.64 41.08 -22.57
CA LYS A 278 21.20 42.23 -23.29
C LYS A 278 21.12 42.02 -24.80
N VAL A 279 20.75 43.07 -25.52
CA VAL A 279 20.74 43.06 -26.99
C VAL A 279 21.72 44.10 -27.51
N TYR A 280 22.68 43.65 -28.30
CA TYR A 280 23.69 44.47 -28.94
C TYR A 280 23.43 44.56 -30.44
N ARG A 281 23.59 45.77 -30.99
CA ARG A 281 23.53 46.05 -32.43
C ARG A 281 24.73 46.92 -32.78
N ASN A 282 25.52 46.51 -33.77
CA ASN A 282 26.74 47.23 -34.17
C ASN A 282 27.66 47.55 -32.96
N ASN A 283 27.87 46.56 -32.09
CA ASN A 283 28.64 46.64 -30.83
C ASN A 283 28.14 47.65 -29.78
N LYS A 284 26.91 48.17 -29.91
CA LYS A 284 26.28 49.05 -28.91
C LYS A 284 25.11 48.34 -28.24
N LEU A 285 24.98 48.50 -26.92
CA LEU A 285 23.83 48.00 -26.17
C LEU A 285 22.58 48.79 -26.58
N VAL A 286 21.61 48.12 -27.19
CA VAL A 286 20.36 48.73 -27.64
C VAL A 286 19.32 48.73 -26.53
N THR A 287 19.18 47.59 -25.84
CA THR A 287 18.16 47.41 -24.82
C THR A 287 18.50 46.27 -23.85
N MET A 288 17.82 46.26 -22.70
CA MET A 288 17.82 45.19 -21.73
C MET A 288 16.40 44.66 -21.56
N VAL A 289 16.25 43.34 -21.58
CA VAL A 289 14.95 42.66 -21.56
C VAL A 289 14.76 41.98 -20.20
N ASP A 290 13.61 42.27 -19.59
CA ASP A 290 13.18 41.69 -18.30
C ASP A 290 11.90 40.87 -18.53
N ILE A 291 12.06 39.54 -18.57
CA ILE A 291 10.96 38.60 -18.82
C ILE A 291 9.95 38.59 -17.67
N TYR A 292 10.35 38.94 -16.44
CA TYR A 292 9.42 38.98 -15.31
C TYR A 292 8.36 40.06 -15.50
N ASP A 293 8.71 41.20 -16.09
CA ASP A 293 7.75 42.28 -16.37
C ASP A 293 6.68 41.82 -17.39
N TYR A 294 7.07 40.97 -18.33
CA TYR A 294 6.14 40.32 -19.26
C TYR A 294 5.25 39.29 -18.56
N ILE A 295 5.80 38.34 -17.81
CA ILE A 295 5.02 37.26 -17.19
C ILE A 295 4.04 37.79 -16.13
N LEU A 296 4.46 38.82 -15.37
CA LEU A 296 3.68 39.31 -14.24
C LEU A 296 2.76 40.48 -14.60
N ASN A 297 3.17 41.34 -15.53
CA ASN A 297 2.43 42.57 -15.86
C ASN A 297 2.00 42.66 -17.34
N GLY A 298 2.33 41.67 -18.18
CA GLY A 298 2.02 41.68 -19.62
C GLY A 298 2.78 42.73 -20.41
N LYS A 299 3.83 43.33 -19.84
CA LYS A 299 4.59 44.41 -20.48
C LYS A 299 5.70 43.86 -21.36
N LEU A 300 5.78 44.34 -22.60
CA LEU A 300 6.81 43.96 -23.58
C LEU A 300 8.04 44.87 -23.53
N THR A 301 8.34 45.45 -22.37
CA THR A 301 9.44 46.41 -22.20
C THR A 301 10.77 45.78 -22.62
N GLY A 302 11.50 46.43 -23.53
CA GLY A 302 12.77 45.93 -24.06
C GLY A 302 12.66 44.81 -25.11
N ASN A 303 11.48 44.20 -25.33
CA ASN A 303 11.29 43.21 -26.40
C ASN A 303 11.18 43.90 -27.78
N ILE A 304 12.31 44.40 -28.28
CA ILE A 304 12.40 45.10 -29.56
C ILE A 304 12.40 44.13 -30.74
N ARG A 305 12.09 44.67 -31.93
CA ARG A 305 12.35 43.97 -33.20
C ARG A 305 13.84 43.88 -33.45
N LEU A 306 14.27 42.69 -33.85
CA LEU A 306 15.66 42.41 -34.17
C LEU A 306 16.01 42.91 -35.57
N ALA A 307 17.29 43.22 -35.76
CA ALA A 307 17.88 43.52 -37.04
C ALA A 307 18.95 42.47 -37.38
N ASP A 308 19.39 42.48 -38.63
CA ASP A 308 20.45 41.61 -39.08
C ASP A 308 21.75 41.85 -38.28
N ASN A 309 22.41 40.76 -37.89
CA ASN A 309 23.61 40.71 -37.05
C ASN A 309 23.43 41.21 -35.59
N ASP A 310 22.20 41.34 -35.09
CA ASP A 310 21.98 41.58 -33.66
C ASP A 310 22.54 40.41 -32.82
N VAL A 311 23.11 40.75 -31.67
CA VAL A 311 23.67 39.79 -30.71
C VAL A 311 22.88 39.86 -29.41
N ILE A 312 22.23 38.76 -29.04
CA ILE A 312 21.49 38.60 -27.80
C ILE A 312 22.38 37.83 -26.83
N VAL A 313 22.68 38.44 -25.69
CA VAL A 313 23.57 37.88 -24.66
C VAL A 313 22.78 37.63 -23.39
N VAL A 314 22.71 36.37 -22.97
CA VAL A 314 22.13 35.95 -21.70
C VAL A 314 23.25 35.66 -20.71
N GLY A 315 23.33 36.44 -19.63
CA GLY A 315 24.28 36.21 -18.55
C GLY A 315 23.78 35.22 -17.50
N ALA A 316 24.58 34.98 -16.47
CA ALA A 316 24.15 34.24 -15.30
C ALA A 316 23.14 35.04 -14.45
N TYR A 317 22.29 34.35 -13.69
CA TYR A 317 21.39 34.98 -12.72
C TYR A 317 22.18 35.66 -11.59
N ASP A 318 21.66 36.77 -11.06
CA ASP A 318 22.31 37.51 -9.97
C ASP A 318 21.93 36.99 -8.58
N CYS A 319 20.64 36.71 -8.37
CA CYS A 319 20.09 36.34 -7.06
C CYS A 319 18.89 35.43 -7.23
N LEU A 320 18.94 34.24 -6.63
CA LEU A 320 17.88 33.25 -6.66
C LEU A 320 17.41 32.95 -5.23
N VAL A 321 16.15 33.26 -4.97
CA VAL A 321 15.55 33.17 -3.63
C VAL A 321 14.44 32.12 -3.62
N ASN A 322 14.38 31.29 -2.60
CA ASN A 322 13.32 30.32 -2.41
C ASN A 322 12.20 30.89 -1.53
N ILE A 323 10.94 30.69 -1.91
CA ILE A 323 9.80 30.96 -1.03
C ILE A 323 8.93 29.71 -0.86
N THR A 324 8.64 29.39 0.40
CA THR A 324 7.93 28.17 0.82
C THR A 324 6.81 28.48 1.81
N GLY A 325 5.93 27.51 2.04
CA GLY A 325 4.84 27.63 3.00
C GLY A 325 3.59 28.26 2.40
N LYS A 326 2.93 29.13 3.17
CA LYS A 326 1.57 29.64 2.95
C LYS A 326 1.50 30.82 1.97
N VAL A 327 2.03 30.59 0.77
CA VAL A 327 1.96 31.48 -0.39
C VAL A 327 1.31 30.76 -1.57
N LYS A 328 0.75 31.51 -2.54
CA LYS A 328 0.00 30.88 -3.64
C LYS A 328 0.87 30.09 -4.61
N ARG A 329 2.13 30.51 -4.83
CA ARG A 329 3.08 29.87 -5.74
C ARG A 329 4.43 29.66 -5.04
N PRO A 330 4.58 28.59 -4.23
CA PRO A 330 5.84 28.29 -3.56
C PRO A 330 6.84 27.69 -4.56
N MET A 331 7.93 28.41 -4.83
CA MET A 331 9.01 28.01 -5.74
C MET A 331 10.21 28.98 -5.65
N TYR A 332 11.21 28.81 -6.51
CA TYR A 332 12.34 29.75 -6.61
C TYR A 332 12.02 30.93 -7.53
N TYR A 333 12.50 32.11 -7.16
CA TYR A 333 12.36 33.35 -7.92
C TYR A 333 13.71 34.03 -8.09
N GLU A 334 14.01 34.47 -9.31
CA GLU A 334 15.12 35.37 -9.58
C GLU A 334 14.77 36.80 -9.14
N MET A 335 15.53 37.32 -8.19
CA MET A 335 15.37 38.65 -7.61
C MET A 335 16.47 39.59 -8.11
N LYS A 336 16.21 40.89 -8.14
CA LYS A 336 17.27 41.90 -8.28
C LYS A 336 17.88 42.18 -6.90
N LYS A 337 19.14 42.64 -6.87
CA LYS A 337 19.90 42.90 -5.62
C LYS A 337 19.22 43.89 -4.66
N ASN A 338 18.31 44.72 -5.16
CA ASN A 338 17.58 45.73 -4.41
C ASN A 338 16.11 45.40 -4.18
N GLU A 339 15.68 44.15 -4.43
CA GLU A 339 14.30 43.75 -4.18
C GLU A 339 14.09 43.16 -2.79
N SER A 340 12.90 43.41 -2.27
CA SER A 340 12.54 43.08 -0.90
C SER A 340 11.70 41.82 -0.77
N VAL A 341 11.54 41.34 0.47
CA VAL A 341 10.67 40.22 0.83
C VAL A 341 9.23 40.44 0.34
N GLY A 342 8.71 41.66 0.43
CA GLY A 342 7.38 42.03 -0.07
C GLY A 342 7.26 41.84 -1.58
N THR A 343 8.33 42.14 -2.33
CA THR A 343 8.37 41.93 -3.79
C THR A 343 8.35 40.44 -4.13
N LEU A 344 9.13 39.62 -3.40
CA LEU A 344 9.11 38.16 -3.53
C LEU A 344 7.72 37.58 -3.25
N ILE A 345 7.06 38.02 -2.18
CA ILE A 345 5.68 37.60 -1.84
C ILE A 345 4.71 37.98 -2.97
N LYS A 346 4.86 39.17 -3.56
CA LYS A 346 4.06 39.59 -4.73
C LYS A 346 4.29 38.67 -5.93
N TYR A 347 5.54 38.30 -6.22
CA TYR A 347 5.86 37.36 -7.30
C TYR A 347 5.26 35.96 -7.05
N ALA A 348 5.27 35.51 -5.79
CA ALA A 348 4.58 34.30 -5.33
C ALA A 348 3.04 34.38 -5.37
N GLY A 349 2.45 35.51 -5.77
CA GLY A 349 1.00 35.69 -5.87
C GLY A 349 0.32 36.10 -4.55
N GLY A 350 1.12 36.46 -3.54
CA GLY A 350 0.67 36.80 -2.19
C GLY A 350 0.48 35.58 -1.28
N PHE A 351 -0.03 35.87 -0.09
CA PHE A 351 -0.35 34.90 0.96
C PHE A 351 -1.58 34.03 0.61
N THR A 352 -1.64 32.81 1.14
CA THR A 352 -2.87 32.01 1.20
C THR A 352 -3.79 32.52 2.33
N GLY A 353 -5.05 32.06 2.37
CA GLY A 353 -6.04 32.56 3.34
C GLY A 353 -5.72 32.24 4.81
N ASP A 354 -4.99 31.15 5.04
CA ASP A 354 -4.58 30.62 6.34
C ASP A 354 -3.12 30.96 6.69
N ALA A 355 -2.49 31.90 5.97
CA ALA A 355 -1.12 32.33 6.20
C ALA A 355 -1.02 33.26 7.41
N TYR A 356 0.04 33.11 8.20
CA TYR A 356 0.42 34.09 9.22
C TYR A 356 1.12 35.28 8.55
N LYS A 357 0.40 36.38 8.38
CA LYS A 357 0.88 37.57 7.62
C LYS A 357 1.75 38.54 8.43
N LYS A 358 1.74 38.43 9.76
CA LYS A 358 2.41 39.40 10.63
C LYS A 358 3.94 39.31 10.58
N SER A 359 4.49 38.14 10.32
CA SER A 359 5.93 37.92 10.24
C SER A 359 6.23 36.74 9.33
N VAL A 360 7.31 36.82 8.58
CA VAL A 360 7.83 35.71 7.77
C VAL A 360 9.25 35.37 8.21
N ARG A 361 9.58 34.08 8.21
CA ARG A 361 10.90 33.61 8.60
C ARG A 361 11.80 33.53 7.37
N LEU A 362 12.95 34.19 7.43
CA LEU A 362 13.98 34.15 6.41
C LEU A 362 15.23 33.46 6.96
N ILE A 363 15.82 32.57 6.19
CA ILE A 363 17.08 31.90 6.48
C ILE A 363 18.09 32.32 5.43
N ARG A 364 19.19 32.94 5.88
CA ARG A 364 20.30 33.41 5.04
C ARG A 364 21.57 32.63 5.35
N LYS A 365 22.33 32.31 4.31
CA LYS A 365 23.67 31.72 4.42
C LYS A 365 24.70 32.85 4.39
N THR A 366 25.39 33.12 5.49
CA THR A 366 26.40 34.20 5.57
C THR A 366 27.82 33.71 5.24
N GLY A 367 27.94 32.51 4.65
CA GLY A 367 29.21 31.86 4.31
C GLY A 367 29.83 31.08 5.46
N ARG A 368 29.73 31.57 6.70
CA ARG A 368 30.20 30.84 7.91
C ARG A 368 29.08 30.11 8.64
N GLU A 369 27.94 30.77 8.80
CA GLU A 369 26.81 30.29 9.61
C GLU A 369 25.47 30.56 8.91
N PHE A 370 24.41 29.95 9.42
CA PHE A 370 23.04 30.32 9.04
C PHE A 370 22.55 31.45 9.95
N SER A 371 21.96 32.49 9.36
CA SER A 371 21.26 33.55 10.09
C SER A 371 19.76 33.40 9.88
N VAL A 372 18.99 33.48 10.96
CA VAL A 372 17.53 33.44 10.95
C VAL A 372 16.99 34.84 11.25
N PHE A 373 16.17 35.35 10.35
CA PHE A 373 15.49 36.64 10.50
C PHE A 373 13.98 36.42 10.59
N SER A 374 13.33 37.09 11.54
CA SER A 374 11.89 37.24 11.57
C SER A 374 11.57 38.61 10.97
N VAL A 375 11.05 38.63 9.75
CA VAL A 375 10.75 39.87 9.02
C VAL A 375 9.28 40.20 9.23
N ASP A 376 9.01 41.23 10.00
CA ASP A 376 7.66 41.67 10.35
C ASP A 376 6.98 42.41 9.20
N GLU A 377 5.65 42.47 9.22
CA GLU A 377 4.79 43.04 8.17
C GLU A 377 5.23 44.43 7.69
N PHE A 378 5.70 45.29 8.60
CA PHE A 378 6.15 46.65 8.28
C PHE A 378 7.53 46.69 7.61
N ASP A 379 8.38 45.70 7.87
CA ASP A 379 9.75 45.63 7.34
C ASP A 379 9.83 44.82 6.03
N MET A 380 8.77 44.09 5.66
CA MET A 380 8.78 43.25 4.46
C MET A 380 9.14 44.03 3.19
N ASN A 381 8.75 45.30 3.08
CA ASN A 381 9.01 46.11 1.88
C ASN A 381 10.41 46.73 1.84
N THR A 382 11.10 46.84 2.98
CA THR A 382 12.43 47.45 3.12
C THR A 382 13.53 46.40 3.32
N PHE A 383 13.18 45.18 3.75
CA PHE A 383 14.12 44.09 3.95
C PHE A 383 14.57 43.50 2.62
N HIS A 384 15.83 43.77 2.24
CA HIS A 384 16.42 43.33 0.98
C HIS A 384 16.89 41.87 1.03
N LEU A 385 16.61 41.15 -0.06
CA LEU A 385 16.98 39.74 -0.23
C LEU A 385 18.40 39.58 -0.79
N ALA A 386 19.04 38.47 -0.44
CA ALA A 386 20.35 38.05 -0.94
C ALA A 386 20.24 36.69 -1.65
N ASP A 387 21.24 36.37 -2.46
CA ASP A 387 21.27 35.10 -3.18
C ASP A 387 21.23 33.92 -2.21
N ALA A 388 20.48 32.88 -2.59
CA ALA A 388 20.24 31.68 -1.79
C ALA A 388 19.49 31.89 -0.46
N ASP A 389 18.85 33.04 -0.25
CA ASP A 389 17.89 33.21 0.84
C ASP A 389 16.72 32.22 0.71
N SER A 390 16.22 31.77 1.87
CA SER A 390 15.04 30.93 1.97
C SER A 390 14.00 31.59 2.86
N VAL A 391 12.88 32.01 2.27
CA VAL A 391 11.75 32.60 2.97
C VAL A 391 10.68 31.53 3.18
N SER A 392 10.18 31.41 4.41
CA SER A 392 9.10 30.51 4.79
C SER A 392 7.97 31.28 5.44
N VAL A 393 6.75 31.03 4.97
CA VAL A 393 5.52 31.60 5.52
C VAL A 393 4.76 30.53 6.29
N ASP A 394 4.59 30.72 7.58
CA ASP A 394 3.90 29.78 8.46
C ASP A 394 2.37 29.95 8.38
N SER A 395 1.61 28.97 8.87
CA SER A 395 0.16 29.05 9.02
C SER A 395 -0.24 29.82 10.28
N ILE A 396 -1.44 30.41 10.27
CA ILE A 396 -2.07 30.86 11.51
C ILE A 396 -2.28 29.67 12.46
N LEU A 397 -2.16 29.92 13.75
CA LEU A 397 -2.48 28.92 14.77
C LEU A 397 -3.98 28.57 14.67
N GLN A 398 -4.31 27.29 14.79
CA GLN A 398 -5.70 26.82 14.89
C GLN A 398 -6.25 27.11 16.30
N ARG A 399 -6.30 28.40 16.67
CA ARG A 399 -6.83 28.89 17.95
C ARG A 399 -7.88 29.94 17.65
N TYR A 400 -9.05 29.76 18.23
CA TYR A 400 -10.13 30.73 18.15
C TYR A 400 -9.99 31.73 19.30
N SER A 401 -10.16 33.03 19.02
CA SER A 401 -10.00 34.09 20.01
C SER A 401 -11.13 34.19 21.02
N ASN A 402 -12.32 33.71 20.64
CA ASN A 402 -13.61 33.99 21.27
C ASN A 402 -14.54 32.77 21.14
N MET A 403 -14.02 31.59 21.44
CA MET A 403 -14.77 30.33 21.34
C MET A 403 -15.13 29.80 22.73
N VAL A 404 -16.33 29.25 22.84
CA VAL A 404 -16.80 28.34 23.89
C VAL A 404 -17.41 27.12 23.22
N GLU A 405 -17.37 25.97 23.87
CA GLU A 405 -17.84 24.72 23.30
C GLU A 405 -18.90 24.08 24.19
N VAL A 406 -19.99 23.58 23.60
CA VAL A 406 -21.00 22.78 24.31
C VAL A 406 -21.04 21.37 23.72
N LYS A 407 -20.95 20.37 24.58
CA LYS A 407 -20.87 18.94 24.24
C LYS A 407 -21.92 18.13 24.98
N GLY A 408 -22.24 16.97 24.42
CA GLY A 408 -23.11 15.99 25.03
C GLY A 408 -24.57 16.20 24.66
N ALA A 409 -25.46 15.99 25.62
CA ALA A 409 -26.91 15.84 25.44
C ALA A 409 -27.65 17.17 25.19
N VAL A 410 -27.23 17.94 24.18
CA VAL A 410 -27.87 19.17 23.69
C VAL A 410 -28.31 19.01 22.24
N PHE A 411 -29.31 19.77 21.80
CA PHE A 411 -29.83 19.64 20.43
C PHE A 411 -28.81 20.09 19.38
N ARG A 412 -28.02 21.12 19.68
CA ARG A 412 -26.94 21.60 18.80
C ARG A 412 -25.60 21.64 19.54
N PRO A 413 -24.88 20.52 19.64
CA PRO A 413 -23.53 20.53 20.18
C PRO A 413 -22.58 21.22 19.20
N GLY A 414 -21.56 21.90 19.70
CA GLY A 414 -20.55 22.52 18.85
C GLY A 414 -19.87 23.75 19.45
N MET A 415 -19.19 24.48 18.57
CA MET A 415 -18.42 25.68 18.87
C MET A 415 -19.30 26.92 18.72
N TYR A 416 -19.35 27.75 19.75
CA TYR A 416 -20.10 29.00 19.80
C TYR A 416 -19.17 30.18 20.05
N GLN A 417 -19.56 31.35 19.54
CA GLN A 417 -18.86 32.59 19.80
C GLN A 417 -19.21 33.10 21.20
N VAL A 418 -18.21 33.28 22.08
CA VAL A 418 -18.39 33.96 23.37
C VAL A 418 -18.19 35.46 23.22
N GLY A 419 -19.07 36.24 23.85
CA GLY A 419 -19.13 37.69 23.75
C GLY A 419 -20.22 38.16 22.76
N GLY A 420 -20.97 39.18 23.15
CA GLY A 420 -22.14 39.65 22.43
C GLY A 420 -23.41 39.08 23.05
N ASN A 421 -24.08 38.17 22.34
CA ASN A 421 -25.34 37.55 22.80
C ASN A 421 -25.14 36.30 23.67
N ILE A 422 -23.97 35.64 23.58
CA ILE A 422 -23.63 34.45 24.36
C ILE A 422 -22.57 34.84 25.38
N ASN A 423 -23.00 35.05 26.61
CA ASN A 423 -22.13 35.54 27.70
C ASN A 423 -22.20 34.64 28.95
N SER A 424 -23.11 33.67 28.97
CA SER A 424 -23.42 32.85 30.14
C SER A 424 -23.85 31.44 29.75
N VAL A 425 -23.86 30.52 30.71
CA VAL A 425 -24.29 29.14 30.46
C VAL A 425 -25.73 29.09 29.96
N ARG A 426 -26.66 29.87 30.52
CA ARG A 426 -28.05 29.93 30.03
C ARG A 426 -28.11 30.34 28.57
N THR A 427 -27.46 31.45 28.21
CA THR A 427 -27.48 31.95 26.83
C THR A 427 -26.82 30.99 25.85
N LEU A 428 -25.74 30.29 26.26
CA LEU A 428 -25.14 29.24 25.43
C LEU A 428 -26.11 28.07 25.20
N LEU A 429 -26.83 27.63 26.25
CA LEU A 429 -27.79 26.53 26.13
C LEU A 429 -29.04 26.91 25.32
N GLU A 430 -29.52 28.15 25.43
CA GLU A 430 -30.60 28.66 24.58
C GLU A 430 -30.21 28.64 23.09
N TYR A 431 -28.98 29.07 22.75
CA TYR A 431 -28.44 28.98 21.39
C TYR A 431 -28.11 27.54 20.95
N ALA A 432 -27.93 26.63 21.90
CA ALA A 432 -27.84 25.20 21.65
C ALA A 432 -29.22 24.51 21.50
N GLU A 433 -30.30 25.31 21.49
CA GLU A 433 -31.71 24.88 21.47
C GLU A 433 -32.13 24.02 22.67
N GLY A 434 -31.41 24.14 23.79
CA GLY A 434 -31.67 23.40 25.03
C GLY A 434 -31.03 22.00 25.06
N PHE A 435 -31.50 21.18 26.00
CA PHE A 435 -31.01 19.83 26.22
C PHE A 435 -31.96 18.78 25.63
N THR A 436 -31.40 17.66 25.18
CA THR A 436 -32.18 16.49 24.69
C THR A 436 -32.87 15.76 25.85
N GLU A 437 -33.87 14.92 25.56
CA GLU A 437 -34.64 14.16 26.57
C GLU A 437 -33.78 13.21 27.43
N GLU A 438 -32.67 12.76 26.86
CA GLU A 438 -31.69 11.85 27.48
C GLU A 438 -30.70 12.59 28.39
N ALA A 439 -30.71 13.92 28.41
CA ALA A 439 -29.77 14.71 29.18
C ALA A 439 -29.92 14.52 30.69
N PHE A 440 -28.80 14.41 31.38
CA PHE A 440 -28.76 14.48 32.84
C PHE A 440 -28.55 15.93 33.28
N THR A 441 -29.67 16.62 33.51
CA THR A 441 -29.71 18.07 33.75
C THR A 441 -29.29 18.49 35.17
N ALA A 442 -29.29 17.55 36.12
CA ALA A 442 -28.93 17.81 37.51
C ALA A 442 -27.42 17.93 37.75
N HIS A 443 -26.57 17.50 36.80
CA HIS A 443 -25.12 17.59 36.96
C HIS A 443 -24.41 17.67 35.60
N ALA A 444 -24.11 18.88 35.16
CA ALA A 444 -23.19 19.13 34.06
C ALA A 444 -21.81 19.55 34.60
N VAL A 445 -20.79 19.45 33.76
CA VAL A 445 -19.42 19.87 34.11
C VAL A 445 -18.90 20.85 33.08
N MET A 446 -18.30 21.94 33.55
CA MET A 446 -17.63 22.91 32.71
C MET A 446 -16.12 22.85 32.96
N HIS A 447 -15.36 22.61 31.90
CA HIS A 447 -13.91 22.70 31.92
C HIS A 447 -13.50 24.13 31.57
N ARG A 448 -12.84 24.79 32.52
CA ARG A 448 -12.34 26.16 32.37
C ARG A 448 -10.82 26.18 32.44
N MET A 449 -10.19 26.88 31.52
CA MET A 449 -8.74 27.07 31.52
C MET A 449 -8.34 28.25 32.40
N ARG A 450 -7.52 27.99 33.43
CA ARG A 450 -6.98 29.03 34.31
C ARG A 450 -5.86 29.84 33.64
N PRO A 451 -5.47 31.01 34.19
CA PRO A 451 -4.37 31.83 33.67
C PRO A 451 -3.03 31.09 33.56
N ASP A 452 -2.79 30.11 34.42
CA ASP A 452 -1.59 29.24 34.42
C ASP A 452 -1.67 28.08 33.41
N ARG A 453 -2.75 28.02 32.61
CA ARG A 453 -3.08 26.97 31.63
C ARG A 453 -3.48 25.62 32.22
N THR A 454 -3.70 25.52 33.53
CA THR A 454 -4.31 24.33 34.13
C THR A 454 -5.82 24.30 33.87
N LEU A 455 -6.41 23.10 33.84
CA LEU A 455 -7.85 22.92 33.69
C LEU A 455 -8.51 22.83 35.06
N GLU A 456 -9.56 23.61 35.24
CA GLU A 456 -10.46 23.56 36.38
C GLU A 456 -11.80 22.96 35.95
N VAL A 457 -12.37 22.11 36.80
CA VAL A 457 -13.71 21.55 36.60
C VAL A 457 -14.66 22.31 37.52
N ILE A 458 -15.64 22.97 36.91
CA ILE A 458 -16.70 23.69 37.60
C ILE A 458 -17.97 22.84 37.45
N PRO A 459 -18.57 22.34 38.54
CA PRO A 459 -19.87 21.68 38.48
C PRO A 459 -20.95 22.72 38.16
N VAL A 460 -21.86 22.38 37.25
CA VAL A 460 -22.90 23.29 36.76
C VAL A 460 -24.27 22.63 36.87
N ASP A 461 -25.18 23.25 37.63
CA ASP A 461 -26.60 22.88 37.68
C ASP A 461 -27.34 23.56 36.52
N VAL A 462 -27.35 22.91 35.35
CA VAL A 462 -27.95 23.46 34.14
C VAL A 462 -29.48 23.57 34.24
N GLU A 463 -30.12 22.67 34.98
CA GLU A 463 -31.57 22.75 35.23
C GLU A 463 -31.93 23.94 36.10
N GLY A 464 -31.20 24.13 37.19
CA GLY A 464 -31.35 25.27 38.09
C GLY A 464 -31.10 26.60 37.39
N ILE A 465 -30.10 26.67 36.51
CA ILE A 465 -29.79 27.86 35.71
C ILE A 465 -30.90 28.14 34.69
N MET A 466 -31.36 27.15 33.92
CA MET A 466 -32.43 27.37 32.93
C MET A 466 -33.76 27.77 33.56
N ASN A 467 -34.10 27.20 34.72
CA ASN A 467 -35.34 27.51 35.46
C ASN A 467 -35.24 28.74 36.37
N GLY A 468 -34.09 29.43 36.40
CA GLY A 468 -33.87 30.62 37.22
C GLY A 468 -33.77 30.38 38.74
N LYS A 469 -33.61 29.12 39.18
CA LYS A 469 -33.42 28.75 40.59
C LYS A 469 -31.98 28.98 41.07
N VAL A 470 -31.01 28.90 40.16
CA VAL A 470 -29.58 29.06 40.42
C VAL A 470 -29.05 30.25 39.60
N ALA A 471 -28.08 30.98 40.16
CA ALA A 471 -27.42 32.08 39.47
C ALA A 471 -26.66 31.58 38.22
N ASP A 472 -26.77 32.31 37.12
CA ASP A 472 -26.14 31.95 35.86
C ASP A 472 -24.62 32.18 35.92
N ILE A 473 -23.87 31.35 35.20
CA ILE A 473 -22.41 31.35 35.24
C ILE A 473 -21.89 32.10 34.00
N PRO A 474 -21.08 33.16 34.16
CA PRO A 474 -20.50 33.87 33.03
C PRO A 474 -19.47 32.99 32.33
N LEU A 475 -19.52 32.95 31.00
CA LEU A 475 -18.62 32.18 30.16
C LEU A 475 -17.32 32.93 29.88
N GLN A 476 -16.24 32.18 29.78
CA GLN A 476 -14.91 32.65 29.43
C GLN A 476 -14.42 31.97 28.17
N LYS A 477 -13.45 32.60 27.48
CA LYS A 477 -12.83 31.99 26.29
C LYS A 477 -12.25 30.60 26.64
N ASN A 478 -12.50 29.64 25.76
CA ASN A 478 -12.12 28.23 25.87
C ASN A 478 -12.85 27.43 26.96
N ASP A 479 -13.96 27.93 27.52
CA ASP A 479 -14.80 27.08 28.35
C ASP A 479 -15.43 25.97 27.50
N VAL A 480 -15.47 24.76 28.06
CA VAL A 480 -16.13 23.60 27.47
C VAL A 480 -17.19 23.10 28.45
N LEU A 481 -18.46 23.27 28.11
CA LEU A 481 -19.59 22.76 28.87
C LEU A 481 -19.96 21.36 28.36
N PHE A 482 -19.91 20.35 29.23
CA PHE A 482 -20.29 18.98 28.91
C PHE A 482 -21.55 18.59 29.70
N ILE A 483 -22.58 18.18 28.97
CA ILE A 483 -23.85 17.69 29.51
C ILE A 483 -23.93 16.18 29.25
N PRO A 484 -23.76 15.33 30.28
CA PRO A 484 -23.81 13.88 30.11
C PRO A 484 -25.23 13.40 29.81
N THR A 485 -25.33 12.20 29.24
CA THR A 485 -26.61 11.49 29.13
C THR A 485 -26.92 10.70 30.41
N LYS A 486 -28.21 10.44 30.69
CA LYS A 486 -28.65 9.52 31.77
C LYS A 486 -28.05 8.12 31.61
N ALA A 487 -27.82 7.68 30.37
CA ALA A 487 -27.24 6.39 30.04
C ALA A 487 -25.74 6.29 30.34
N GLU A 488 -24.97 7.36 30.17
CA GLU A 488 -23.53 7.40 30.50
C GLU A 488 -23.27 7.24 32.01
N MET A 489 -24.25 7.60 32.85
CA MET A 489 -24.19 7.38 34.30
C MET A 489 -24.70 6.01 34.75
N MET A 490 -25.48 5.31 33.93
CA MET A 490 -25.89 3.93 34.20
C MET A 490 -24.81 2.98 33.64
N GLN A 491 -24.05 2.31 34.52
CA GLN A 491 -23.13 1.23 34.10
C GLN A 491 -23.85 0.33 33.08
N GLN A 492 -23.30 0.19 31.88
CA GLN A 492 -23.90 -0.61 30.82
C GLN A 492 -24.10 -2.04 31.35
N GLN A 493 -25.35 -2.36 31.68
CA GLN A 493 -25.71 -3.68 32.16
C GLN A 493 -25.56 -4.66 30.98
N THR A 494 -24.84 -5.75 31.21
CA THR A 494 -24.55 -6.76 30.17
C THR A 494 -24.90 -8.14 30.68
N ILE A 495 -25.13 -9.08 29.80
CA ILE A 495 -25.32 -10.52 30.09
C ILE A 495 -24.42 -11.30 29.14
N THR A 496 -23.90 -12.45 29.57
CA THR A 496 -22.92 -13.21 28.77
C THR A 496 -23.41 -14.62 28.51
N ILE A 497 -23.20 -15.13 27.30
CA ILE A 497 -23.52 -16.51 26.94
C ILE A 497 -22.30 -17.24 26.36
N HIS A 498 -22.04 -18.43 26.89
CA HIS A 498 -20.88 -19.27 26.58
C HIS A 498 -21.31 -20.64 26.07
N GLY A 499 -20.41 -21.30 25.34
CA GLY A 499 -20.54 -22.71 24.96
C GLY A 499 -21.19 -22.93 23.60
N GLU A 500 -22.05 -23.95 23.49
CA GLU A 500 -22.56 -24.48 22.22
C GLU A 500 -23.74 -23.69 21.65
N VAL A 501 -23.57 -22.38 21.49
CA VAL A 501 -24.45 -21.49 20.73
C VAL A 501 -23.74 -21.00 19.46
N VAL A 502 -24.51 -20.51 18.49
CA VAL A 502 -23.95 -20.04 17.21
C VAL A 502 -23.03 -18.83 17.42
N TYR A 503 -23.46 -17.85 18.22
CA TYR A 503 -22.73 -16.62 18.52
C TYR A 503 -22.52 -16.44 20.05
N PRO A 504 -21.55 -17.14 20.66
CA PRO A 504 -21.22 -16.92 22.06
C PRO A 504 -20.59 -15.53 22.25
N GLY A 505 -20.89 -14.85 23.35
CA GLY A 505 -20.38 -13.50 23.60
C GLY A 505 -21.15 -12.72 24.66
N ILE A 506 -20.83 -11.43 24.74
CA ILE A 506 -21.43 -10.47 25.67
C ILE A 506 -22.55 -9.73 24.92
N TYR A 507 -23.71 -9.63 25.54
CA TYR A 507 -24.91 -8.99 25.03
C TYR A 507 -25.32 -7.84 25.96
N LYS A 508 -25.93 -6.78 25.39
CA LYS A 508 -26.50 -5.71 26.22
C LYS A 508 -27.75 -6.25 26.90
N TYR A 509 -27.84 -6.04 28.20
CA TYR A 509 -29.02 -6.42 28.97
C TYR A 509 -30.21 -5.51 28.61
N ALA A 510 -31.35 -6.13 28.34
CA ALA A 510 -32.65 -5.46 28.27
C ALA A 510 -33.51 -5.84 29.49
N ALA A 511 -34.34 -4.90 29.96
CA ALA A 511 -35.25 -5.18 31.07
C ALA A 511 -36.25 -6.28 30.68
N ASN A 512 -36.46 -7.25 31.58
CA ASN A 512 -37.32 -8.44 31.39
C ASN A 512 -36.84 -9.46 30.35
N GLU A 513 -35.57 -9.41 29.96
CA GLU A 513 -34.97 -10.37 29.04
C GLU A 513 -34.89 -11.79 29.65
N THR A 514 -35.35 -12.79 28.89
CA THR A 514 -35.36 -14.19 29.33
C THR A 514 -34.15 -14.98 28.84
N LEU A 515 -33.90 -16.14 29.44
CA LEU A 515 -32.86 -17.07 28.98
C LEU A 515 -33.06 -17.46 27.51
N GLU A 516 -34.31 -17.68 27.11
CA GLU A 516 -34.73 -18.04 25.76
C GLU A 516 -34.42 -16.93 24.76
N ASP A 517 -34.73 -15.68 25.13
CA ASP A 517 -34.43 -14.50 24.30
C ASP A 517 -32.92 -14.37 24.05
N LEU A 518 -32.10 -14.57 25.09
CA LEU A 518 -30.64 -14.51 24.96
C LEU A 518 -30.11 -15.63 24.05
N VAL A 519 -30.62 -16.86 24.20
CA VAL A 519 -30.23 -17.99 23.33
C VAL A 519 -30.63 -17.71 21.88
N LEU A 520 -31.79 -17.10 21.64
CA LEU A 520 -32.25 -16.70 20.31
C LEU A 520 -31.37 -15.61 19.71
N GLN A 521 -31.04 -14.56 20.48
CA GLN A 521 -30.12 -13.50 20.06
C GLN A 521 -28.73 -14.06 19.70
N ALA A 522 -28.28 -15.08 20.44
CA ALA A 522 -27.07 -15.84 20.18
C ALA A 522 -27.15 -16.76 18.94
N GLY A 523 -28.23 -16.69 18.17
CA GLY A 523 -28.41 -17.44 16.94
C GLY A 523 -28.89 -18.88 17.16
N GLY A 524 -29.36 -19.20 18.37
CA GLY A 524 -29.82 -20.53 18.74
C GLY A 524 -28.69 -21.48 19.19
N LEU A 525 -29.09 -22.69 19.53
CA LEU A 525 -28.19 -23.77 19.94
C LEU A 525 -27.52 -24.42 18.71
N LYS A 526 -26.26 -24.81 18.84
CA LYS A 526 -25.60 -25.69 17.86
C LYS A 526 -26.13 -27.13 17.98
N GLU A 527 -26.02 -27.93 16.92
CA GLU A 527 -26.40 -29.35 16.94
C GLU A 527 -25.66 -30.16 18.02
N SER A 528 -24.44 -29.74 18.37
CA SER A 528 -23.65 -30.39 19.43
C SER A 528 -24.03 -29.95 20.84
N ALA A 529 -24.97 -29.00 21.01
CA ALA A 529 -25.38 -28.49 22.31
C ALA A 529 -26.17 -29.52 23.12
N SER A 530 -25.98 -29.47 24.44
CA SER A 530 -26.76 -30.24 25.39
C SER A 530 -28.08 -29.54 25.67
N THR A 531 -29.17 -30.11 25.15
CA THR A 531 -30.54 -29.71 25.49
C THR A 531 -30.88 -29.97 26.96
N VAL A 532 -30.18 -30.89 27.63
CA VAL A 532 -30.50 -31.29 29.01
C VAL A 532 -29.85 -30.39 30.08
N LYS A 533 -28.87 -29.55 29.71
CA LYS A 533 -28.06 -28.83 30.70
C LYS A 533 -27.58 -27.46 30.21
N VAL A 534 -28.31 -26.43 30.60
CA VAL A 534 -27.93 -25.02 30.49
C VAL A 534 -27.86 -24.42 31.89
N ASP A 535 -26.67 -23.93 32.26
CA ASP A 535 -26.43 -23.36 33.60
C ASP A 535 -26.42 -21.83 33.51
N VAL A 536 -27.18 -21.15 34.37
CA VAL A 536 -27.10 -19.69 34.55
C VAL A 536 -26.44 -19.40 35.89
N ALA A 537 -25.29 -18.75 35.86
CA ALA A 537 -24.56 -18.29 37.03
C ALA A 537 -24.90 -16.82 37.30
N ARG A 538 -25.51 -16.58 38.46
CA ARG A 538 -25.88 -15.24 38.93
C ARG A 538 -24.97 -14.83 40.08
N ARG A 539 -24.39 -13.64 39.99
CA ARG A 539 -23.60 -13.05 41.10
C ARG A 539 -24.54 -12.57 42.21
N ILE A 540 -24.16 -12.78 43.47
CA ILE A 540 -24.90 -12.22 44.62
C ILE A 540 -24.28 -10.86 44.94
N ILE A 541 -25.04 -9.77 44.79
CA ILE A 541 -24.62 -8.43 45.19
C ILE A 541 -25.38 -8.06 46.46
N ASN A 542 -24.70 -8.09 47.61
CA ASN A 542 -25.23 -7.53 48.84
C ASN A 542 -24.46 -6.23 49.18
N SER A 543 -24.94 -5.12 48.64
CA SER A 543 -24.33 -3.78 48.81
C SER A 543 -24.46 -3.19 50.22
N LYS A 544 -25.11 -3.90 51.15
CA LYS A 544 -25.25 -3.52 52.57
C LYS A 544 -24.76 -4.61 53.55
N ALA A 545 -24.00 -5.60 53.07
CA ALA A 545 -23.49 -6.66 53.93
C ALA A 545 -22.47 -6.12 54.95
N LEU A 546 -22.70 -6.37 56.24
CA LEU A 546 -21.76 -6.06 57.32
C LEU A 546 -20.81 -7.23 57.65
N THR A 547 -21.02 -8.39 57.01
CA THR A 547 -20.20 -9.60 57.11
C THR A 547 -20.04 -10.25 55.73
N THR A 548 -18.95 -10.97 55.51
CA THR A 548 -18.72 -11.73 54.27
C THR A 548 -19.55 -13.00 54.25
N ASP A 549 -20.55 -13.08 53.36
CA ASP A 549 -21.21 -14.35 53.03
C ASP A 549 -20.26 -15.24 52.21
N SER A 550 -20.22 -16.54 52.51
CA SER A 550 -19.38 -17.53 51.82
C SER A 550 -19.92 -17.95 50.44
N VAL A 551 -21.13 -17.54 50.08
CA VAL A 551 -21.78 -17.85 48.80
C VAL A 551 -21.61 -16.68 47.84
N ILE A 552 -20.72 -16.83 46.87
CA ILE A 552 -20.37 -15.79 45.87
C ILE A 552 -21.28 -15.79 44.62
N SER A 553 -21.96 -16.90 44.34
CA SER A 553 -22.84 -17.05 43.17
C SER A 553 -23.93 -18.12 43.40
N ARG A 554 -25.09 -17.94 42.76
CA ARG A 554 -26.13 -18.97 42.63
C ARG A 554 -26.12 -19.51 41.20
N THR A 555 -26.19 -20.82 41.06
CA THR A 555 -26.30 -21.49 39.75
C THR A 555 -27.70 -22.06 39.58
N TYR A 556 -28.33 -21.77 38.46
CA TYR A 556 -29.62 -22.31 38.05
C TYR A 556 -29.40 -23.22 36.84
N THR A 557 -29.86 -24.47 36.88
CA THR A 557 -29.69 -25.42 35.78
C THR A 557 -31.04 -25.70 35.14
N PHE A 558 -31.10 -25.61 33.81
CA PHE A 558 -32.29 -25.79 33.01
C PHE A 558 -32.10 -26.88 31.95
N ALA A 559 -33.18 -27.61 31.66
CA ALA A 559 -33.31 -28.44 30.47
C ALA A 559 -34.15 -27.68 29.43
N LEU A 560 -33.61 -27.52 28.23
CA LEU A 560 -34.26 -26.95 27.06
C LEU A 560 -34.87 -28.07 26.23
N LYS A 561 -36.19 -28.09 26.07
CA LYS A 561 -36.89 -29.02 25.16
C LYS A 561 -37.08 -28.37 23.78
N ASP A 562 -37.18 -29.19 22.73
CA ASP A 562 -37.47 -28.73 21.36
C ASP A 562 -38.69 -27.79 21.38
N GLY A 563 -38.46 -26.51 21.04
CA GLY A 563 -39.46 -25.44 21.16
C GLY A 563 -39.27 -24.47 22.33
N PHE A 564 -38.13 -24.49 23.04
CA PHE A 564 -37.76 -23.54 24.10
C PHE A 564 -38.72 -23.52 25.32
N VAL A 565 -39.28 -24.67 25.69
CA VAL A 565 -40.06 -24.80 26.92
C VAL A 565 -39.21 -25.47 27.99
N ILE A 566 -38.88 -24.73 29.05
CA ILE A 566 -38.27 -25.23 30.28
C ILE A 566 -39.33 -26.04 31.04
N ASP A 567 -38.99 -27.22 31.53
CA ASP A 567 -39.87 -28.08 32.35
C ASP A 567 -40.42 -27.33 33.58
N GLY A 568 -41.60 -26.73 33.45
CA GLY A 568 -42.48 -26.29 34.53
C GLY A 568 -42.46 -24.82 34.94
N GLN A 569 -41.57 -23.97 34.43
CA GLN A 569 -41.64 -22.51 34.61
C GLN A 569 -41.22 -21.76 33.34
N PRO A 570 -42.16 -21.18 32.57
CA PRO A 570 -41.83 -20.27 31.47
C PRO A 570 -41.16 -18.99 32.01
N GLY A 571 -40.10 -18.52 31.34
CA GLY A 571 -39.62 -17.14 31.48
C GLY A 571 -38.67 -16.87 32.65
N PHE A 572 -37.60 -17.66 32.77
CA PHE A 572 -36.51 -17.28 33.69
C PHE A 572 -35.89 -15.96 33.23
N THR A 573 -36.17 -14.89 33.95
CA THR A 573 -35.65 -13.56 33.65
C THR A 573 -34.20 -13.43 34.12
N LEU A 574 -33.36 -13.03 33.19
CA LEU A 574 -31.96 -12.74 33.45
C LEU A 574 -31.84 -11.44 34.24
N GLN A 575 -30.75 -11.32 35.00
CA GLN A 575 -30.36 -10.11 35.70
C GLN A 575 -29.08 -9.55 35.10
N PRO A 576 -28.79 -8.25 35.31
CA PRO A 576 -27.52 -7.68 34.93
C PRO A 576 -26.35 -8.52 35.41
N PHE A 577 -25.47 -8.83 34.46
CA PHE A 577 -24.24 -9.58 34.62
C PHE A 577 -24.38 -11.08 34.91
N ASP A 578 -25.53 -11.66 34.59
CA ASP A 578 -25.69 -13.13 34.55
C ASP A 578 -24.83 -13.74 33.44
N GLU A 579 -24.31 -14.94 33.71
CA GLU A 579 -23.55 -15.74 32.76
C GLU A 579 -24.27 -17.05 32.45
N VAL A 580 -24.57 -17.29 31.18
CA VAL A 580 -25.26 -18.47 30.69
C VAL A 580 -24.26 -19.43 30.04
N TYR A 581 -24.31 -20.71 30.40
CA TYR A 581 -23.40 -21.75 29.92
C TYR A 581 -24.19 -22.86 29.23
N VAL A 582 -24.08 -22.94 27.91
CA VAL A 582 -24.64 -24.01 27.09
C VAL A 582 -23.58 -25.10 26.90
N ARG A 583 -23.75 -26.25 27.54
CA ARG A 583 -22.74 -27.33 27.51
C ARG A 583 -22.81 -28.14 26.20
N LYS A 584 -21.73 -28.82 25.85
CA LYS A 584 -21.71 -29.79 24.73
C LYS A 584 -22.37 -31.11 25.16
N SER A 585 -23.22 -31.67 24.30
CA SER A 585 -23.87 -32.96 24.50
C SER A 585 -22.83 -34.10 24.52
N PRO A 586 -22.76 -34.90 25.60
CA PRO A 586 -21.85 -36.06 25.67
C PRO A 586 -22.13 -37.13 24.60
N GLY A 587 -23.37 -37.18 24.08
CA GLY A 587 -23.78 -38.12 23.03
C GLY A 587 -23.34 -37.70 21.62
N TYR A 588 -23.00 -36.42 21.42
CA TYR A 588 -22.62 -35.92 20.09
C TYR A 588 -21.19 -36.31 19.75
N ASN A 589 -21.03 -37.12 18.70
CA ASN A 589 -19.73 -37.46 18.12
C ASN A 589 -19.80 -37.18 16.62
N GLU A 590 -18.83 -36.41 16.12
CA GLU A 590 -18.70 -36.18 14.68
C GLU A 590 -18.34 -37.51 13.97
N GLN A 591 -18.85 -37.67 12.74
CA GLN A 591 -18.52 -38.81 11.91
C GLN A 591 -17.01 -38.83 11.61
N LYS A 592 -16.37 -40.00 11.80
CA LYS A 592 -14.93 -40.19 11.58
C LYS A 592 -14.66 -41.20 10.48
N ASN A 593 -13.67 -40.95 9.63
CA ASN A 593 -13.32 -41.73 8.46
C ASN A 593 -11.83 -42.12 8.44
N ILE A 594 -11.56 -43.27 7.83
CA ILE A 594 -10.21 -43.79 7.53
C ILE A 594 -10.12 -44.19 6.07
N GLU A 595 -8.91 -44.35 5.56
CA GLU A 595 -8.67 -44.68 4.16
C GLU A 595 -7.85 -45.97 4.04
N VAL A 596 -8.27 -46.88 3.17
CA VAL A 596 -7.53 -48.11 2.86
C VAL A 596 -7.14 -48.08 1.38
N ARG A 597 -5.84 -48.22 1.09
CA ARG A 597 -5.27 -48.14 -0.27
C ARG A 597 -4.31 -49.29 -0.57
N GLY A 598 -4.14 -49.56 -1.86
CA GLY A 598 -3.16 -50.53 -2.38
C GLY A 598 -3.80 -51.87 -2.71
N GLN A 599 -3.12 -52.96 -2.40
CA GLN A 599 -3.49 -54.33 -2.73
C GLN A 599 -4.55 -54.90 -1.76
N VAL A 600 -5.74 -54.32 -1.82
CA VAL A 600 -6.96 -54.74 -1.10
C VAL A 600 -8.12 -54.89 -2.10
N MET A 601 -9.14 -55.69 -1.76
CA MET A 601 -10.24 -55.97 -2.70
C MET A 601 -11.01 -54.72 -3.10
N PHE A 602 -11.27 -53.83 -2.15
CA PHE A 602 -11.91 -52.54 -2.36
C PHE A 602 -11.11 -51.45 -1.68
N ALA A 603 -10.37 -50.64 -2.45
CA ALA A 603 -9.70 -49.46 -1.93
C ALA A 603 -10.70 -48.30 -1.81
N GLY A 604 -10.61 -47.51 -0.74
CA GLY A 604 -11.52 -46.39 -0.52
C GLY A 604 -11.53 -45.86 0.91
N THR A 605 -12.47 -44.95 1.16
CA THR A 605 -12.71 -44.34 2.47
C THR A 605 -13.81 -45.09 3.22
N TYR A 606 -13.56 -45.41 4.49
CA TYR A 606 -14.45 -46.16 5.36
C TYR A 606 -14.76 -45.35 6.62
N THR A 607 -16.03 -45.32 7.02
CA THR A 607 -16.44 -44.68 8.28
C THR A 607 -16.12 -45.58 9.47
N LEU A 608 -15.53 -45.00 10.50
CA LEU A 608 -15.33 -45.65 11.81
C LEU A 608 -16.69 -45.75 12.52
N VAL A 609 -17.10 -46.96 12.85
CA VAL A 609 -18.39 -47.25 13.50
C VAL A 609 -18.26 -47.15 15.02
N SER A 610 -17.07 -47.44 15.56
CA SER A 610 -16.79 -47.39 16.99
C SER A 610 -15.40 -46.81 17.28
N LYS A 611 -15.22 -46.25 18.47
CA LYS A 611 -13.93 -45.66 18.91
C LYS A 611 -12.80 -46.68 19.08
N ASN A 612 -13.14 -47.98 19.08
CA ASN A 612 -12.21 -49.09 19.28
C ASN A 612 -11.96 -49.90 17.99
N GLU A 613 -12.41 -49.42 16.83
CA GLU A 613 -12.22 -50.09 15.55
C GLU A 613 -10.73 -50.21 15.18
N ARG A 614 -10.31 -51.37 14.67
CA ARG A 614 -8.90 -51.74 14.49
C ARG A 614 -8.50 -51.97 13.03
N LEU A 615 -7.20 -52.19 12.80
CA LEU A 615 -6.63 -52.46 11.48
C LEU A 615 -7.34 -53.64 10.79
N THR A 616 -7.58 -54.74 11.48
CA THR A 616 -8.24 -55.91 10.87
C THR A 616 -9.68 -55.62 10.46
N ASP A 617 -10.39 -54.77 11.22
CA ASP A 617 -11.77 -54.39 10.90
C ASP A 617 -11.82 -53.57 9.61
N ALA A 618 -10.90 -52.63 9.45
CA ALA A 618 -10.76 -51.83 8.24
C ALA A 618 -10.40 -52.70 7.02
N ILE A 619 -9.45 -53.64 7.16
CA ILE A 619 -9.10 -54.57 6.08
C ILE A 619 -10.28 -55.48 5.72
N LYS A 620 -11.06 -55.92 6.71
CA LYS A 620 -12.28 -56.71 6.48
C LYS A 620 -13.35 -55.90 5.74
N LYS A 621 -13.55 -54.62 6.09
CA LYS A 621 -14.44 -53.69 5.35
C LYS A 621 -13.96 -53.45 3.92
N ALA A 622 -12.65 -53.45 3.70
CA ALA A 622 -12.03 -53.39 2.38
C ALA A 622 -12.13 -54.70 1.58
N GLY A 623 -12.84 -55.72 2.09
CA GLY A 623 -13.03 -57.02 1.44
C GLY A 623 -11.83 -57.95 1.55
N GLY A 624 -10.83 -57.61 2.38
CA GLY A 624 -9.59 -58.37 2.53
C GLY A 624 -8.46 -57.87 1.62
N ILE A 625 -7.33 -58.59 1.69
CA ILE A 625 -6.14 -58.34 0.87
C ILE A 625 -6.22 -59.15 -0.43
N THR A 626 -5.55 -58.67 -1.50
CA THR A 626 -5.46 -59.41 -2.77
C THR A 626 -4.30 -60.41 -2.76
N ASP A 627 -4.26 -61.34 -3.71
CA ASP A 627 -3.19 -62.36 -3.82
C ASP A 627 -1.81 -61.76 -4.13
N MET A 628 -1.77 -60.53 -4.67
CA MET A 628 -0.53 -59.80 -4.97
C MET A 628 -0.06 -58.93 -3.78
N ALA A 629 -0.82 -58.91 -2.69
CA ALA A 629 -0.55 -58.07 -1.53
C ALA A 629 0.67 -58.55 -0.74
N TYR A 630 1.59 -57.63 -0.49
CA TYR A 630 2.68 -57.86 0.44
C TYR A 630 2.33 -57.34 1.83
N VAL A 631 1.61 -58.19 2.58
CA VAL A 631 1.08 -57.88 3.93
C VAL A 631 2.16 -57.41 4.90
N LYS A 632 3.36 -58.02 4.85
CA LYS A 632 4.52 -57.65 5.68
C LYS A 632 5.09 -56.26 5.37
N GLY A 633 4.69 -55.68 4.24
CA GLY A 633 5.05 -54.32 3.83
C GLY A 633 3.96 -53.30 4.13
N ALA A 634 2.81 -53.69 4.67
CA ALA A 634 1.74 -52.76 4.97
C ALA A 634 2.18 -51.71 6.00
N ARG A 635 1.78 -50.46 5.79
CA ARG A 635 2.10 -49.34 6.67
C ARG A 635 0.87 -48.50 6.98
N LEU A 636 0.88 -47.85 8.13
CA LEU A 636 -0.14 -46.89 8.53
C LEU A 636 0.43 -45.48 8.49
N GLU A 637 -0.22 -44.58 7.77
CA GLU A 637 0.05 -43.14 7.81
C GLU A 637 -0.98 -42.47 8.72
N ARG A 638 -0.51 -41.68 9.69
CA ARG A 638 -1.35 -41.06 10.72
C ARG A 638 -1.11 -39.57 10.80
N ARG A 639 -2.18 -38.78 10.98
CA ARG A 639 -2.09 -37.33 11.21
C ARG A 639 -1.60 -37.02 12.62
N ILE A 640 -0.75 -36.01 12.72
CA ILE A 640 -0.22 -35.52 13.99
C ILE A 640 -1.33 -34.80 14.74
N THR A 641 -1.58 -35.19 16.00
CA THR A 641 -2.52 -34.46 16.87
C THR A 641 -1.88 -33.20 17.44
N PRO A 642 -2.66 -32.18 17.86
CA PRO A 642 -2.09 -30.96 18.47
C PRO A 642 -1.14 -31.24 19.65
N ASP A 643 -1.47 -32.23 20.48
CA ASP A 643 -0.63 -32.65 21.62
C ASP A 643 0.65 -33.36 21.17
N GLU A 644 0.57 -34.21 20.15
CA GLU A 644 1.75 -34.88 19.56
C GLU A 644 2.69 -33.84 18.92
N ARG A 645 2.13 -32.82 18.24
CA ARG A 645 2.88 -31.69 17.69
C ARG A 645 3.59 -30.90 18.79
N LEU A 646 2.89 -30.54 19.87
CA LEU A 646 3.48 -29.81 20.99
C LEU A 646 4.64 -30.58 21.64
N ARG A 647 4.52 -31.90 21.79
CA ARG A 647 5.60 -32.76 22.30
C ARG A 647 6.81 -32.73 21.37
N MET A 648 6.58 -32.82 20.06
CA MET A 648 7.63 -32.78 19.06
C MET A 648 8.38 -31.43 19.06
N GLU A 649 7.65 -30.33 19.10
CA GLU A 649 8.21 -28.97 19.24
C GLU A 649 9.04 -28.84 20.52
N THR A 650 8.57 -29.42 21.62
CA THR A 650 9.29 -29.42 22.90
C THR A 650 10.61 -30.18 22.81
N VAL A 651 10.63 -31.36 22.20
CA VAL A 651 11.85 -32.16 21.98
C VAL A 651 12.85 -31.41 21.10
N LEU A 652 12.38 -30.78 20.02
CA LEU A 652 13.22 -29.95 19.13
C LEU A 652 13.81 -28.75 19.87
N LYS A 653 13.04 -28.13 20.77
CA LYS A 653 13.51 -27.02 21.62
C LYS A 653 14.58 -27.47 22.62
N LEU A 654 14.44 -28.65 23.21
CA LEU A 654 15.45 -29.22 24.10
C LEU A 654 16.74 -29.59 23.36
N ALA A 655 16.63 -30.19 22.16
CA ALA A 655 17.78 -30.49 21.30
C ALA A 655 18.55 -29.21 20.88
N LYS A 656 17.84 -28.10 20.62
CA LYS A 656 18.45 -26.78 20.40
C LYS A 656 19.26 -26.30 21.61
N MET A 657 18.73 -26.48 22.81
CA MET A 657 19.36 -26.00 24.05
C MET A 657 20.65 -26.76 24.38
N GLN A 658 20.73 -28.05 24.05
CA GLN A 658 21.93 -28.87 24.29
C GLN A 658 23.05 -28.63 23.27
N SER A 659 22.78 -28.08 22.08
CA SER A 659 23.78 -27.89 21.01
C SER A 659 24.70 -26.66 21.18
N GLY A 660 24.78 -26.09 22.39
CA GLY A 660 25.86 -25.16 22.81
C GLY A 660 26.24 -24.06 21.80
N LYS A 661 25.40 -23.03 21.66
CA LYS A 661 25.69 -21.63 21.21
C LYS A 661 26.65 -21.30 20.04
N LYS A 662 27.28 -22.27 19.34
CA LYS A 662 28.14 -22.02 18.17
C LYS A 662 27.55 -22.51 16.85
N ASP A 663 26.52 -23.35 16.89
CA ASP A 663 25.86 -23.87 15.69
C ASP A 663 24.46 -23.27 15.56
N SER A 664 24.35 -22.15 14.82
CA SER A 664 23.06 -21.67 14.32
C SER A 664 22.61 -22.55 13.16
N VAL A 665 22.21 -23.79 13.47
CA VAL A 665 21.50 -24.63 12.51
C VAL A 665 20.09 -24.09 12.37
N ASP A 666 19.74 -23.71 11.15
CA ASP A 666 18.45 -23.13 10.77
C ASP A 666 17.35 -24.22 10.80
N ILE A 667 16.93 -24.62 12.01
CA ILE A 667 15.87 -25.61 12.26
C ILE A 667 14.51 -25.12 11.73
N ASN A 668 14.39 -23.86 11.35
CA ASN A 668 13.22 -23.33 10.63
C ASN A 668 13.03 -23.96 9.24
N SER A 669 14.01 -24.72 8.73
CA SER A 669 13.93 -25.46 7.47
C SER A 669 13.43 -26.90 7.59
N LEU A 670 13.17 -27.41 8.81
CA LEU A 670 12.62 -28.75 9.02
C LEU A 670 11.08 -28.71 8.91
N ASP A 671 10.56 -28.98 7.71
CA ASP A 671 9.14 -29.25 7.53
C ASP A 671 8.81 -30.62 8.15
N LEU A 672 8.05 -30.61 9.24
CA LEU A 672 7.67 -31.80 9.99
C LEU A 672 6.47 -32.53 9.36
N GLY A 673 5.85 -31.95 8.31
CA GLY A 673 4.63 -32.46 7.72
C GLY A 673 3.45 -32.49 8.71
N ASP A 674 2.28 -32.86 8.20
CA ASP A 674 1.07 -33.08 9.02
C ASP A 674 0.83 -34.57 9.34
N THR A 675 1.60 -35.48 8.74
CA THR A 675 1.48 -36.93 8.89
C THR A 675 2.81 -37.61 9.19
N TYR A 676 2.74 -38.79 9.82
CA TYR A 676 3.88 -39.67 10.07
C TYR A 676 3.50 -41.13 9.82
N TYR A 677 4.49 -41.97 9.53
CA TYR A 677 4.28 -43.40 9.39
C TYR A 677 4.40 -44.13 10.74
N VAL A 678 3.47 -45.04 10.98
CA VAL A 678 3.47 -46.00 12.07
C VAL A 678 3.82 -47.36 11.49
N GLY A 679 4.92 -47.95 12.00
CA GLY A 679 5.32 -49.30 11.65
C GLY A 679 4.30 -50.31 12.17
N ILE A 680 3.66 -51.06 11.27
CA ILE A 680 2.68 -52.10 11.63
C ILE A 680 3.15 -53.48 11.17
N GLU A 681 2.68 -54.50 11.87
CA GLU A 681 2.87 -55.92 11.53
C GLU A 681 1.51 -56.51 11.17
N LEU A 682 0.98 -56.09 10.00
CA LEU A 682 -0.37 -56.45 9.57
C LEU A 682 -0.56 -57.97 9.42
N ASP A 683 0.49 -58.70 9.08
CA ASP A 683 0.48 -60.16 9.00
C ASP A 683 0.12 -60.79 10.34
N LYS A 684 0.75 -60.32 11.42
CA LYS A 684 0.44 -60.78 12.79
C LYS A 684 -0.93 -60.31 13.25
N ALA A 685 -1.34 -59.11 12.86
CA ALA A 685 -2.67 -58.57 13.19
C ALA A 685 -3.78 -59.43 12.55
N LEU A 686 -3.62 -59.82 11.29
CA LEU A 686 -4.57 -60.70 10.59
C LEU A 686 -4.59 -62.13 11.14
N GLU A 687 -3.44 -62.66 11.60
CA GLU A 687 -3.35 -63.97 12.27
C GLU A 687 -4.01 -63.96 13.66
N LYS A 688 -3.89 -62.86 14.41
CA LYS A 688 -4.47 -62.70 15.74
C LYS A 688 -5.21 -61.35 15.89
N PRO A 689 -6.44 -61.25 15.36
CA PRO A 689 -7.27 -60.06 15.50
C PRO A 689 -7.48 -59.67 16.97
N GLY A 690 -7.45 -58.37 17.29
CA GLY A 690 -7.55 -57.84 18.64
C GLY A 690 -6.27 -57.94 19.50
N GLY A 691 -5.20 -58.54 18.99
CA GLY A 691 -3.90 -58.58 19.66
C GLY A 691 -3.14 -57.25 19.60
N ASP A 692 -1.92 -57.22 20.18
CA ASP A 692 -1.10 -56.00 20.26
C ASP A 692 -0.67 -55.44 18.89
N ALA A 693 -0.57 -56.30 17.87
CA ALA A 693 -0.27 -55.92 16.50
C ALA A 693 -1.46 -55.27 15.76
N ASP A 694 -2.68 -55.46 16.27
CA ASP A 694 -3.92 -54.98 15.66
C ASP A 694 -4.29 -53.59 16.23
N LEU A 695 -3.64 -52.57 15.70
CA LEU A 695 -3.72 -51.19 16.21
C LEU A 695 -5.13 -50.60 16.08
N VAL A 696 -5.55 -49.81 17.08
CA VAL A 696 -6.77 -48.99 17.02
C VAL A 696 -6.58 -47.81 16.05
N LEU A 697 -7.57 -47.62 15.19
CA LEU A 697 -7.60 -46.59 14.17
C LEU A 697 -8.13 -45.25 14.70
N ARG A 698 -7.72 -44.17 14.05
CA ARG A 698 -8.10 -42.79 14.36
C ARG A 698 -8.57 -42.06 13.11
N GLU A 699 -9.22 -40.93 13.31
CA GLU A 699 -9.64 -40.05 12.22
C GLU A 699 -8.49 -39.72 11.28
N GLY A 700 -8.71 -39.92 9.98
CA GLY A 700 -7.74 -39.60 8.94
C GLY A 700 -6.57 -40.57 8.81
N ASP A 701 -6.59 -41.71 9.51
CA ASP A 701 -5.63 -42.80 9.34
C ASP A 701 -5.70 -43.36 7.90
N ARG A 702 -4.54 -43.62 7.30
CA ARG A 702 -4.43 -44.25 5.97
C ARG A 702 -3.63 -45.53 6.03
N ILE A 703 -4.27 -46.65 5.72
CA ILE A 703 -3.64 -47.96 5.64
C ILE A 703 -3.22 -48.20 4.20
N ILE A 704 -1.94 -48.47 3.99
CA ILE A 704 -1.35 -48.69 2.67
C ILE A 704 -0.81 -50.12 2.63
N VAL A 705 -1.42 -50.97 1.79
CA VAL A 705 -0.97 -52.34 1.55
C VAL A 705 -0.24 -52.39 0.21
N PRO A 706 1.11 -52.51 0.19
CA PRO A 706 1.84 -52.50 -1.07
C PRO A 706 1.77 -53.84 -1.81
N GLU A 707 2.17 -53.82 -3.07
CA GLU A 707 2.45 -55.03 -3.85
C GLU A 707 3.81 -55.63 -3.47
N TYR A 708 3.97 -56.93 -3.71
CA TYR A 708 5.24 -57.62 -3.54
C TYR A 708 6.33 -57.03 -4.45
N ASN A 709 7.40 -56.50 -3.84
CA ASN A 709 8.57 -56.02 -4.56
C ASN A 709 9.79 -56.92 -4.28
N GLY A 710 10.16 -57.74 -5.26
CA GLY A 710 11.28 -58.68 -5.19
C GLY A 710 12.68 -58.05 -5.29
N THR A 711 12.86 -56.79 -4.91
CA THR A 711 14.15 -56.09 -5.01
C THR A 711 14.57 -55.47 -3.67
N VAL A 712 15.86 -55.18 -3.52
CA VAL A 712 16.46 -54.49 -2.39
C VAL A 712 17.22 -53.28 -2.93
N LYS A 713 16.86 -52.09 -2.45
CA LYS A 713 17.52 -50.84 -2.84
C LYS A 713 18.73 -50.60 -1.93
N ILE A 714 19.86 -50.19 -2.50
CA ILE A 714 21.06 -49.82 -1.76
C ILE A 714 21.35 -48.35 -2.02
N SER A 715 21.42 -47.54 -0.96
CA SER A 715 21.61 -46.10 -1.05
C SER A 715 22.56 -45.54 0.00
N GLY A 716 22.98 -44.30 -0.18
CA GLY A 716 23.97 -43.63 0.68
C GLY A 716 25.41 -43.78 0.19
N ASN A 717 26.37 -43.85 1.11
CA ASN A 717 27.81 -43.85 0.82
C ASN A 717 28.33 -45.26 0.44
N VAL A 718 27.87 -45.77 -0.69
CA VAL A 718 28.39 -46.97 -1.36
C VAL A 718 29.13 -46.57 -2.64
N MET A 719 29.91 -47.48 -3.22
CA MET A 719 30.66 -47.17 -4.45
C MET A 719 29.73 -46.87 -5.63
N TYR A 720 28.62 -47.60 -5.76
CA TYR A 720 27.61 -47.36 -6.77
C TYR A 720 26.19 -47.67 -6.24
N PRO A 721 25.39 -46.65 -5.87
CA PRO A 721 24.01 -46.84 -5.43
C PRO A 721 23.17 -47.52 -6.52
N ASN A 722 22.58 -48.67 -6.22
CA ASN A 722 21.80 -49.47 -7.16
C ASN A 722 20.66 -50.22 -6.46
N THR A 723 19.86 -50.94 -7.25
CA THR A 723 18.80 -51.83 -6.78
C THR A 723 19.11 -53.25 -7.26
N VAL A 724 19.08 -54.22 -6.35
CA VAL A 724 19.48 -55.60 -6.61
C VAL A 724 18.29 -56.53 -6.38
N ALA A 725 18.18 -57.62 -7.13
CA ALA A 725 17.15 -58.64 -6.90
C ALA A 725 17.28 -59.23 -5.49
N TYR A 726 16.14 -59.43 -4.82
CA TYR A 726 16.11 -60.02 -3.49
C TYR A 726 16.42 -61.51 -3.57
N GLU A 727 17.49 -61.93 -2.89
CA GLU A 727 17.85 -63.32 -2.66
C GLU A 727 17.64 -63.71 -1.20
N LYS A 728 16.84 -64.76 -0.99
CA LYS A 728 16.50 -65.28 0.33
C LYS A 728 17.75 -65.78 1.06
N GLY A 729 17.95 -65.31 2.29
CA GLY A 729 19.04 -65.75 3.17
C GLY A 729 20.36 -64.98 3.02
N LYS A 730 20.48 -64.09 2.02
CA LYS A 730 21.65 -63.22 1.89
C LYS A 730 21.69 -62.17 3.00
N ARG A 731 22.91 -61.93 3.52
CA ARG A 731 23.17 -60.93 4.57
C ARG A 731 23.31 -59.54 3.96
N PRO A 732 23.12 -58.44 4.73
CA PRO A 732 23.24 -57.08 4.23
C PRO A 732 24.59 -56.78 3.55
N SER A 733 25.69 -57.39 4.02
CA SER A 733 27.02 -57.22 3.43
C SER A 733 27.06 -57.65 1.95
N TRP A 734 26.40 -58.76 1.61
CA TRP A 734 26.37 -59.27 0.24
C TRP A 734 25.75 -58.25 -0.73
N TYR A 735 24.65 -57.60 -0.32
CA TYR A 735 24.01 -56.55 -1.12
C TYR A 735 24.88 -55.29 -1.25
N ILE A 736 25.64 -54.95 -0.21
CA ILE A 736 26.58 -53.82 -0.26
C ILE A 736 27.74 -54.15 -1.21
N ASP A 737 28.21 -55.40 -1.25
CA ASP A 737 29.22 -55.85 -2.20
C ASP A 737 28.71 -55.79 -3.65
N GLN A 738 27.42 -56.08 -3.89
CA GLN A 738 26.76 -55.86 -5.19
C GLN A 738 26.68 -54.38 -5.59
N ALA A 739 26.84 -53.45 -4.64
CA ALA A 739 26.96 -52.01 -4.88
C ALA A 739 28.43 -51.55 -5.01
N GLY A 740 29.37 -52.48 -5.21
CA GLY A 740 30.80 -52.22 -5.29
C GLY A 740 31.48 -52.03 -3.93
N GLY A 741 30.78 -52.33 -2.83
CA GLY A 741 31.26 -52.15 -1.47
C GLY A 741 30.98 -50.76 -0.90
N PHE A 742 31.52 -50.51 0.29
CA PHE A 742 31.40 -49.23 0.99
C PHE A 742 32.25 -48.14 0.32
N GLY A 743 31.69 -46.93 0.18
CA GLY A 743 32.45 -45.76 -0.25
C GLY A 743 33.49 -45.30 0.77
N ASN A 744 34.46 -44.49 0.34
CA ASN A 744 35.59 -44.02 1.16
C ASN A 744 35.17 -43.29 2.44
N ARG A 745 33.97 -42.70 2.44
CA ARG A 745 33.42 -41.94 3.55
C ARG A 745 32.29 -42.66 4.26
N ALA A 746 32.15 -43.97 4.10
CA ALA A 746 31.04 -44.72 4.69
C ALA A 746 31.20 -44.93 6.20
N LYS A 747 30.13 -44.69 6.97
CA LYS A 747 30.05 -45.05 8.39
C LYS A 747 29.50 -46.48 8.52
N LYS A 748 30.34 -47.47 8.23
CA LYS A 748 30.01 -48.91 8.15
C LYS A 748 29.21 -49.44 9.35
N GLY A 749 29.56 -49.03 10.58
CA GLY A 749 28.89 -49.49 11.81
C GLY A 749 27.51 -48.87 12.07
N SER A 750 27.06 -47.93 11.24
CA SER A 750 25.78 -47.25 11.37
C SER A 750 24.84 -47.50 10.19
N THR A 751 25.13 -48.48 9.33
CA THR A 751 24.21 -48.91 8.28
C THR A 751 22.90 -49.41 8.86
N TYR A 752 21.78 -49.03 8.25
CA TYR A 752 20.44 -49.46 8.66
C TYR A 752 19.60 -49.88 7.45
N ILE A 753 18.56 -50.65 7.73
CA ILE A 753 17.59 -51.17 6.78
C ILE A 753 16.26 -50.52 7.07
N ILE A 754 15.64 -49.93 6.06
CA ILE A 754 14.27 -49.42 6.08
C ILE A 754 13.38 -50.47 5.42
N TYR A 755 12.40 -51.00 6.14
CA TYR A 755 11.42 -51.95 5.60
C TYR A 755 10.21 -51.23 4.99
N MET A 756 9.50 -51.89 4.08
CA MET A 756 8.31 -51.33 3.41
C MET A 756 7.20 -50.92 4.39
N ASN A 757 7.10 -51.61 5.53
CA ASN A 757 6.16 -51.27 6.60
C ASN A 757 6.56 -50.03 7.42
N GLY A 758 7.68 -49.37 7.10
CA GLY A 758 8.17 -48.17 7.78
C GLY A 758 9.02 -48.43 9.02
N THR A 759 9.26 -49.69 9.39
CA THR A 759 10.18 -50.03 10.50
C THR A 759 11.64 -49.95 10.06
N VAL A 760 12.54 -49.64 10.99
CA VAL A 760 13.98 -49.49 10.73
C VAL A 760 14.78 -50.46 11.61
N ALA A 761 15.78 -51.14 11.04
CA ALA A 761 16.68 -52.02 11.78
C ALA A 761 18.15 -51.71 11.50
N ARG A 762 18.99 -51.66 12.54
CA ARG A 762 20.44 -51.46 12.39
C ARG A 762 21.15 -52.75 11.97
N VAL A 763 22.03 -52.66 10.99
CA VAL A 763 22.84 -53.79 10.51
C VAL A 763 23.82 -54.21 11.62
N GLY A 764 23.66 -55.44 12.14
CA GLY A 764 24.46 -56.01 13.23
C GLY A 764 23.63 -56.65 14.36
N HIS A 765 22.41 -56.16 14.62
CA HIS A 765 21.49 -56.70 15.63
C HIS A 765 20.46 -57.65 14.99
N ASN A 766 20.91 -58.77 14.42
CA ASN A 766 20.05 -59.82 13.85
C ASN A 766 19.05 -59.34 12.75
N ALA A 767 19.38 -58.26 12.05
CA ALA A 767 18.53 -57.69 11.00
C ALA A 767 18.48 -58.60 9.76
N LYS A 768 17.27 -58.94 9.30
CA LYS A 768 17.03 -59.81 8.14
C LYS A 768 16.59 -58.97 6.94
N ILE A 769 17.25 -59.12 5.80
CA ILE A 769 16.81 -58.48 4.56
C ILE A 769 15.43 -59.03 4.16
N ARG A 770 14.55 -58.14 3.73
CA ARG A 770 13.19 -58.47 3.25
C ARG A 770 12.97 -57.87 1.86
N PRO A 771 12.08 -58.47 1.04
CA PRO A 771 11.66 -57.86 -0.22
C PRO A 771 11.21 -56.40 -0.04
N GLY A 772 11.66 -55.53 -0.94
CA GLY A 772 11.35 -54.11 -1.02
C GLY A 772 11.99 -53.22 0.05
N CYS A 773 12.92 -53.75 0.86
CA CYS A 773 13.63 -52.93 1.83
C CYS A 773 14.73 -52.08 1.19
N GLU A 774 15.12 -51.00 1.86
CA GLU A 774 16.23 -50.14 1.48
C GLU A 774 17.36 -50.23 2.50
N ILE A 775 18.56 -50.58 2.06
CA ILE A 775 19.79 -50.56 2.86
C ILE A 775 20.42 -49.19 2.69
N VAL A 776 20.49 -48.42 3.77
CA VAL A 776 21.06 -47.07 3.77
C VAL A 776 22.39 -47.06 4.48
N VAL A 777 23.44 -46.67 3.76
CA VAL A 777 24.79 -46.50 4.29
C VAL A 777 25.05 -45.02 4.58
N PRO A 778 25.08 -44.58 5.85
CA PRO A 778 25.34 -43.18 6.17
C PRO A 778 26.80 -42.79 5.92
N THR A 779 27.04 -41.50 5.70
CA THR A 779 28.38 -40.92 5.54
C THR A 779 29.00 -40.60 6.90
N LYS A 780 30.33 -40.74 7.04
CA LYS A 780 31.10 -40.30 8.20
C LYS A 780 31.02 -38.75 8.30
N PRO A 781 30.68 -38.21 9.48
CA PRO A 781 30.60 -36.76 9.68
C PRO A 781 31.96 -36.10 9.44
N GLU A 782 31.96 -34.89 8.88
CA GLU A 782 33.17 -34.05 8.82
C GLU A 782 33.53 -33.52 10.21
N SER A 783 34.82 -33.26 10.45
CA SER A 783 35.34 -32.71 11.71
C SER A 783 34.92 -31.26 11.98
N ASN A 784 33.87 -30.74 11.32
CA ASN A 784 33.39 -29.37 11.40
C ASN A 784 31.95 -29.27 11.94
N GLY A 785 31.65 -29.92 13.08
CA GLY A 785 30.48 -29.61 13.94
C GLY A 785 29.08 -29.91 13.40
N LYS A 786 28.87 -30.10 12.09
CA LYS A 786 27.54 -30.26 11.46
C LYS A 786 26.92 -31.67 11.61
N GLY A 787 27.05 -32.28 12.79
CA GLY A 787 26.55 -33.63 13.05
C GLY A 787 25.02 -33.73 13.08
N LEU A 788 24.32 -32.77 13.71
CA LEU A 788 22.88 -32.86 13.97
C LEU A 788 22.03 -32.55 12.72
N ALA A 789 22.44 -31.57 11.92
CA ALA A 789 21.71 -31.11 10.74
C ALA A 789 21.63 -32.18 9.63
N GLN A 790 22.69 -32.98 9.47
CA GLN A 790 22.77 -34.05 8.47
C GLN A 790 21.94 -35.29 8.85
N TRP A 791 21.69 -35.52 10.14
CA TRP A 791 20.82 -36.59 10.62
C TRP A 791 19.34 -36.19 10.57
N LEU A 792 19.03 -34.92 10.86
CA LEU A 792 17.66 -34.39 10.82
C LEU A 792 17.12 -34.25 9.39
N SER A 793 17.96 -34.01 8.39
CA SER A 793 17.55 -33.91 6.97
C SER A 793 17.22 -35.25 6.30
N ILE A 794 17.68 -36.37 6.87
CA ILE A 794 17.43 -37.73 6.34
C ILE A 794 16.18 -38.36 7.00
N GLY A 795 15.72 -37.81 8.13
CA GLY A 795 14.74 -38.46 9.01
C GLY A 795 13.27 -38.00 8.88
N THR A 796 12.94 -36.98 8.08
CA THR A 796 11.61 -36.34 8.16
C THR A 796 10.48 -37.09 7.46
N SER A 797 10.76 -38.01 6.52
CA SER A 797 9.69 -38.64 5.73
C SER A 797 9.51 -40.15 5.93
N VAL A 798 10.47 -40.85 6.54
CA VAL A 798 10.45 -42.34 6.52
C VAL A 798 10.48 -42.99 7.92
N ALA A 799 10.92 -42.27 8.95
CA ALA A 799 11.02 -42.79 10.31
C ALA A 799 9.87 -42.28 11.18
N GLY A 800 9.08 -43.18 11.78
CA GLY A 800 8.04 -42.78 12.74
C GLY A 800 8.57 -41.98 13.94
N ILE A 801 7.69 -41.29 14.67
CA ILE A 801 8.04 -40.42 15.81
C ILE A 801 8.93 -41.15 16.84
N ALA A 802 8.65 -42.43 17.12
CA ALA A 802 9.43 -43.23 18.05
C ALA A 802 10.88 -43.44 17.61
N THR A 803 11.11 -43.65 16.31
CA THR A 803 12.45 -43.77 15.73
C THR A 803 13.17 -42.44 15.74
N MET A 804 12.48 -41.33 15.48
CA MET A 804 13.07 -39.98 15.59
C MET A 804 13.52 -39.69 17.02
N ILE A 805 12.65 -39.94 18.01
CA ILE A 805 12.95 -39.79 19.44
C ILE A 805 14.09 -40.71 19.87
N ALA A 806 14.08 -41.98 19.46
CA ALA A 806 15.14 -42.93 19.78
C ALA A 806 16.48 -42.54 19.15
N THR A 807 16.49 -42.04 17.90
CA THR A 807 17.70 -41.53 17.26
C THR A 807 18.23 -40.27 17.95
N ILE A 808 17.34 -39.36 18.35
CA ILE A 808 17.72 -38.15 19.12
C ILE A 808 18.26 -38.56 20.50
N ALA A 809 17.62 -39.51 21.19
CA ALA A 809 18.07 -40.00 22.51
C ALA A 809 19.42 -40.74 22.45
N ASN A 810 19.69 -41.48 21.37
CA ASN A 810 20.98 -42.14 21.15
C ASN A 810 22.09 -41.18 20.68
N LEU A 811 21.74 -39.97 20.21
CA LEU A 811 22.68 -38.89 19.89
C LEU A 811 23.04 -38.06 21.13
N ILE A 812 22.21 -38.12 22.18
CA ILE A 812 22.42 -37.44 23.47
C ILE A 812 23.25 -38.31 24.45
N LYS A 813 23.45 -39.60 24.14
CA LYS A 813 24.46 -40.47 24.78
C LYS A 813 25.74 -40.49 23.95
#